data_AF-A0A8C5WDL1-F1
#
_entry.id   AF-A0A8C5WDL1-F1
#
_cell.length_a   1.000
_cell.length_b   1.000
_cell.length_c   1.000
_cell.angle_alpha   90.00
_cell.angle_beta   90.00
_cell.angle_gamma   90.00
#
_symmetry.space_group_name_H-M   'P 1'
#
loop_
_entity.id
_entity.type
_entity.pdbx_description
1 polymer ?
#
loop_
_entity_poly.entity_id
_entity_poly.type
_entity_poly.pdbx_seq_one_letter_code
_entity_poly.pdbx_strand_id
1 'polypeptide(L)'
;MPIGQVESATPLSTDSGGGGDKEIPDERFYPKDAPISPEWKKRLQSQVLKWKELFSKDEFDVGLAKSTEHRIRLQEDKPFRERSRRVPLGDLDDLREQLNELQRTKVIQESRSPYASPIVLVRKKNGSVRLCIDYRTLNRRTIPDQYATPRIEDALQCLSGAKWFSVLDLRSGYHQIPMHPEDKEKTAFICPLGFFEFNRMPQGLTGAPATFQRLMEKTVGDMNLIEVLVYLDDIIVFGKTLEEHEQRLEKVLKRLHEEGLKLSLEKCQFCLPSVTYLGHVVSAEGVSTDPRKLEAVASWPRPRNVTELRSFLGFCSYYRRFVGGFAKIAQPLNKLLQKETTEEGCKVSDQNPSAPGPRKARESIQGEWTSQCEGAFVKLKESLTRAPVLAYADPHKPYELHVDASREGLGGVLYQEYGGLLRPVAYVSRSLTPSEKNYPTHKLEFLALKWAVVDKLKDYLYGAEFVIKTDNNPLTYILTTAKLDATGHRWLAALSGFRFSLKYRPGVNNRDADALSRRPYTTEWTQLTPDGVQALCQGTERRVKGGIEAEAIGVMAAAVPEFYCNPTQLRDESLPTFSRQDLKADQARDPLIALTIKALTANQREILLTNSPSGARLVYKEWERLKMLDGVVYRRGPSANAEEIQQLFLPTKHRESVLRSLHDEHGHLGAERTFKLVRDRFYWPCMRAEVESYCHSCLRCIQRKTLPTRTAPMSHLQSQGPMDLVCIDFLCLEPDASGQGNISNSDRSFHSLRPSFFHKEINALRPWPRC
;
A
#
# COMPACT_ATOMS: atom_id res chain seq x y z
N MET A 1 15.48 74.16 -20.96
CA MET A 1 14.04 74.09 -20.60
C MET A 1 13.81 72.87 -19.71
N PRO A 2 12.93 72.96 -18.71
CA PRO A 2 13.27 72.48 -17.37
C PRO A 2 12.20 71.53 -16.76
N ILE A 3 12.47 71.10 -15.50
CA ILE A 3 11.53 70.62 -14.45
C ILE A 3 11.12 69.12 -14.55
N GLY A 4 11.12 68.29 -13.49
CA GLY A 4 11.23 68.53 -12.04
C GLY A 4 11.77 67.29 -11.31
N GLN A 5 12.63 67.52 -10.30
CA GLN A 5 12.32 67.50 -8.86
C GLN A 5 12.30 66.08 -8.24
N VAL A 6 13.45 65.68 -7.70
CA VAL A 6 13.59 64.71 -6.61
C VAL A 6 14.04 65.52 -5.40
N GLU A 7 13.19 65.65 -4.39
CA GLU A 7 13.54 66.29 -3.13
C GLU A 7 14.30 65.34 -2.20
N SER A 8 15.18 65.98 -1.45
CA SER A 8 16.32 65.52 -0.66
C SER A 8 15.97 64.71 0.59
N ALA A 9 16.74 63.64 0.81
CA ALA A 9 16.99 63.09 2.14
C ALA A 9 18.23 63.77 2.76
N THR A 10 18.09 64.25 3.99
CA THR A 10 19.15 64.81 4.84
C THR A 10 19.02 64.18 6.24
N PRO A 11 20.08 64.18 7.08
CA PRO A 11 21.04 63.09 7.19
C PRO A 11 20.97 62.37 8.55
N LEU A 12 21.66 61.22 8.63
CA LEU A 12 21.91 60.48 9.87
C LEU A 12 22.59 61.39 10.91
N SER A 13 21.94 61.54 12.08
CA SER A 13 22.60 61.93 13.31
C SER A 13 23.26 60.70 13.94
N THR A 14 24.58 60.77 14.07
CA THR A 14 25.39 59.94 14.96
C THR A 14 24.93 60.12 16.39
N ASP A 15 24.68 59.02 17.11
CA ASP A 15 24.76 59.05 18.56
C ASP A 15 25.57 57.86 19.08
N SER A 16 26.49 58.23 19.97
CA SER A 16 27.58 57.42 20.49
C SER A 16 27.24 56.92 21.88
N GLY A 17 27.59 55.65 22.17
CA GLY A 17 27.97 55.21 23.51
C GLY A 17 26.82 54.94 24.49
N GLY A 18 26.49 53.66 24.66
CA GLY A 18 25.70 53.18 25.78
C GLY A 18 25.58 51.66 25.74
N GLY A 19 26.46 50.97 26.46
CA GLY A 19 26.32 49.54 26.72
C GLY A 19 25.08 49.30 27.55
N GLY A 20 23.96 48.99 26.90
CA GLY A 20 22.73 48.52 27.53
C GLY A 20 22.58 47.03 27.29
N ASP A 21 22.36 46.27 28.36
CA ASP A 21 21.83 44.91 28.31
C ASP A 21 20.69 44.87 27.28
N LYS A 22 20.83 44.00 26.25
CA LYS A 22 19.75 43.74 25.30
C LYS A 22 18.60 43.10 26.08
N GLU A 23 17.68 43.93 26.59
CA GLU A 23 16.38 43.47 27.07
C GLU A 23 15.73 42.63 25.98
N ILE A 24 15.33 41.42 26.36
CA ILE A 24 14.73 40.44 25.47
C ILE A 24 13.40 41.03 24.96
N PRO A 25 13.20 41.25 23.65
CA PRO A 25 12.06 42.03 23.17
C PRO A 25 10.71 41.37 23.49
N ASP A 26 9.87 42.13 24.18
CA ASP A 26 8.58 41.79 24.81
C ASP A 26 7.53 41.20 23.84
N GLU A 27 7.58 41.56 22.55
CA GLU A 27 6.51 41.25 21.58
C GLU A 27 6.70 39.97 20.77
N ARG A 28 7.84 39.28 20.84
CA ARG A 28 8.10 38.05 20.07
C ARG A 28 7.67 36.77 20.77
N PHE A 29 7.34 36.85 22.06
CA PHE A 29 7.02 35.70 22.91
C PHE A 29 5.64 35.10 22.65
N TYR A 30 4.70 35.91 22.21
CA TYR A 30 3.32 35.49 22.00
C TYR A 30 2.80 36.07 20.68
N PRO A 31 2.15 35.25 19.82
CA PRO A 31 1.27 35.79 18.80
C PRO A 31 0.31 36.79 19.45
N LYS A 32 -0.01 37.89 18.74
CA LYS A 32 -0.90 38.95 19.26
C LYS A 32 -2.26 38.40 19.75
N ASP A 33 -2.65 37.22 19.29
CA ASP A 33 -3.91 36.53 19.59
C ASP A 33 -3.79 35.36 20.60
N ALA A 34 -2.69 35.24 21.34
CA ALA A 34 -2.51 34.14 22.30
C ALA A 34 -3.58 34.21 23.43
N PRO A 35 -4.42 33.16 23.62
CA PRO A 35 -5.56 33.14 24.55
C PRO A 35 -5.14 32.92 26.00
N ILE A 36 -4.02 33.51 26.40
CA ILE A 36 -3.41 33.34 27.72
C ILE A 36 -3.61 34.63 28.51
N SER A 37 -3.98 34.52 29.79
CA SER A 37 -4.14 35.70 30.64
C SER A 37 -2.82 36.49 30.77
N PRO A 38 -2.88 37.81 30.99
CA PRO A 38 -1.67 38.63 31.16
C PRO A 38 -0.77 38.16 32.31
N GLU A 39 -1.35 37.57 33.35
CA GLU A 39 -0.63 37.01 34.50
C GLU A 39 0.25 35.83 34.10
N TRP A 40 -0.31 34.91 33.32
CA TRP A 40 0.40 33.74 32.79
C TRP A 40 1.52 34.13 31.84
N LYS A 41 1.31 35.17 31.02
CA LYS A 41 2.36 35.72 30.15
C LYS A 41 3.57 36.20 30.96
N LYS A 42 3.35 36.98 32.02
CA LYS A 42 4.41 37.47 32.92
C LYS A 42 5.13 36.32 33.65
N ARG A 43 4.38 35.30 34.07
CA ARG A 43 4.93 34.14 34.78
C ARG A 43 5.87 33.33 33.88
N LEU A 44 5.45 33.02 32.66
CA LEU A 44 6.27 32.35 31.65
C LEU A 44 7.48 33.20 31.23
N GLN A 45 7.32 34.52 31.07
CA GLN A 45 8.45 35.41 30.80
C GLN A 45 9.49 35.34 31.93
N SER A 46 9.04 35.42 33.18
CA SER A 46 9.91 35.30 34.35
C SER A 46 10.66 33.97 34.39
N GLN A 47 9.98 32.88 34.01
CA GLN A 47 10.58 31.55 33.90
C GLN A 47 11.63 31.47 32.78
N VAL A 48 11.37 32.05 31.61
CA VAL A 48 12.35 32.09 30.51
C VAL A 48 13.56 32.95 30.88
N LEU A 49 13.33 34.10 31.53
CA LEU A 49 14.37 35.00 32.03
C LEU A 49 15.27 34.33 33.08
N LYS A 50 14.72 33.44 33.92
CA LYS A 50 15.49 32.62 34.86
C LYS A 50 16.56 31.78 34.16
N TRP A 51 16.29 31.35 32.93
CA TRP A 51 17.19 30.53 32.11
C TRP A 51 17.86 31.33 30.99
N LYS A 52 18.12 32.64 31.18
CA LYS A 52 18.73 33.51 30.15
C LYS A 52 20.01 32.97 29.52
N GLU A 53 20.81 32.20 30.26
CA GLU A 53 22.08 31.61 29.79
C GLU A 53 21.89 30.44 28.81
N LEU A 54 20.71 29.81 28.82
CA LEU A 54 20.33 28.75 27.88
C LEU A 54 20.08 29.30 26.47
N PHE A 55 19.70 30.58 26.36
CA PHE A 55 19.38 31.19 25.09
C PHE A 55 20.64 31.78 24.45
N SER A 56 20.83 31.44 23.18
CA SER A 56 21.94 31.92 22.37
C SER A 56 21.78 33.43 22.09
N LYS A 57 22.83 34.21 22.39
CA LYS A 57 22.85 35.67 22.17
C LYS A 57 23.08 36.05 20.70
N ASP A 58 23.91 35.27 20.00
CA ASP A 58 24.35 35.49 18.62
C ASP A 58 24.44 34.16 17.84
N GLU A 59 24.51 34.19 16.50
CA GLU A 59 24.51 32.97 15.63
C GLU A 59 25.62 31.96 15.98
N PHE A 60 26.73 32.44 16.54
CA PHE A 60 27.91 31.66 16.91
C PHE A 60 28.05 31.39 18.41
N ASP A 61 27.09 31.86 19.21
CA ASP A 61 26.97 31.49 20.62
C ASP A 61 26.35 30.09 20.72
N VAL A 62 27.16 29.08 20.42
CA VAL A 62 26.78 27.67 20.40
C VAL A 62 27.11 26.99 21.72
N GLY A 63 26.17 26.15 22.18
CA GLY A 63 26.38 25.31 23.37
C GLY A 63 27.47 24.26 23.15
N LEU A 64 27.80 23.54 24.23
CA LEU A 64 28.69 22.39 24.18
C LEU A 64 28.08 21.24 24.98
N ALA A 65 27.61 20.22 24.27
CA ALA A 65 27.13 18.98 24.85
C ALA A 65 28.27 18.28 25.60
N LYS A 66 28.01 17.91 26.86
CA LYS A 66 29.01 17.30 27.75
C LYS A 66 29.02 15.77 27.67
N SER A 67 27.87 15.17 27.37
CA SER A 67 27.65 13.73 27.60
C SER A 67 27.89 12.84 26.38
N THR A 68 28.04 13.43 25.18
CA THR A 68 28.08 12.71 23.91
C THR A 68 29.05 13.37 22.94
N GLU A 69 29.85 12.56 22.25
CA GLU A 69 30.74 12.97 21.17
C GLU A 69 30.36 12.25 19.87
N HIS A 70 30.63 12.88 18.72
CA HIS A 70 30.41 12.25 17.42
C HIS A 70 31.63 11.45 16.95
N ARG A 71 31.37 10.22 16.49
CA ARG A 71 32.38 9.31 15.94
C ARG A 71 32.08 8.92 14.50
N ILE A 72 33.13 8.75 13.70
CA ILE A 72 33.05 8.38 12.27
C ILE A 72 33.73 7.02 12.05
N ARG A 73 32.91 5.98 11.98
CA ARG A 73 33.37 4.61 11.68
C ARG A 73 33.48 4.42 10.17
N LEU A 74 34.69 4.24 9.64
CA LEU A 74 34.92 3.95 8.23
C LEU A 74 34.93 2.44 7.98
N GLN A 75 34.57 2.03 6.77
CA GLN A 75 34.72 0.64 6.30
C GLN A 75 36.20 0.29 6.10
N GLU A 76 36.95 1.25 5.57
CA GLU A 76 38.40 1.17 5.36
C GLU A 76 39.02 2.50 5.79
N ASP A 77 40.07 2.45 6.62
CA ASP A 77 40.79 3.64 7.10
C ASP A 77 41.77 4.23 6.06
N LYS A 78 41.47 4.07 4.77
CA LYS A 78 42.28 4.64 3.70
C LYS A 78 41.91 6.11 3.48
N PRO A 79 42.85 7.06 3.60
CA PRO A 79 42.57 8.47 3.39
C PRO A 79 42.22 8.79 1.94
N PHE A 80 41.54 9.92 1.73
CA PHE A 80 41.25 10.45 0.40
C PHE A 80 41.42 11.96 0.37
N ARG A 81 41.88 12.50 -0.76
CA ARG A 81 42.07 13.93 -0.92
C ARG A 81 41.39 14.41 -2.18
N GLU A 82 40.27 15.11 -2.02
CA GLU A 82 39.56 15.75 -3.14
C GLU A 82 40.17 17.13 -3.44
N ARG A 83 39.96 17.61 -4.67
CA ARG A 83 40.46 18.91 -5.12
C ARG A 83 39.55 20.03 -4.61
N SER A 84 40.14 21.16 -4.22
CA SER A 84 39.38 22.38 -3.91
C SER A 84 38.55 22.82 -5.11
N ARG A 85 37.29 23.19 -4.86
CA ARG A 85 36.45 23.84 -5.87
C ARG A 85 36.85 25.31 -6.02
N ARG A 86 36.59 25.86 -7.21
CA ARG A 86 36.72 27.30 -7.45
C ARG A 86 35.56 28.01 -6.76
N VAL A 87 35.88 29.11 -6.08
CA VAL A 87 34.91 29.99 -5.42
C VAL A 87 34.75 31.24 -6.27
N PRO A 88 33.53 31.73 -6.55
CA PRO A 88 33.31 33.00 -7.22
C PRO A 88 33.98 34.15 -6.45
N LEU A 89 34.61 35.09 -7.16
CA LEU A 89 35.36 36.19 -6.52
C LEU A 89 34.49 37.01 -5.56
N GLY A 90 33.22 37.24 -5.90
CA GLY A 90 32.28 37.99 -5.06
C GLY A 90 31.84 37.27 -3.78
N ASP A 91 32.14 35.98 -3.62
CA ASP A 91 31.82 35.22 -2.41
C ASP A 91 33.07 34.98 -1.52
N LEU A 92 34.26 35.46 -1.94
CA LEU A 92 35.50 35.20 -1.21
C LEU A 92 35.59 35.93 0.12
N ASP A 93 35.14 37.18 0.17
CA ASP A 93 35.16 37.98 1.39
C ASP A 93 34.15 37.41 2.42
N ASP A 94 32.93 37.09 1.97
CA ASP A 94 31.92 36.40 2.78
C ASP A 94 32.44 35.06 3.33
N LEU A 95 33.13 34.27 2.49
CA LEU A 95 33.74 33.01 2.92
C LEU A 95 34.85 33.26 3.95
N ARG A 96 35.68 34.29 3.76
CA ARG A 96 36.76 34.64 4.70
C ARG A 96 36.18 35.03 6.05
N GLU A 97 35.15 35.87 6.09
CA GLU A 97 34.48 36.26 7.32
C GLU A 97 33.90 35.04 8.05
N GLN A 98 33.22 34.14 7.35
CA GLN A 98 32.69 32.91 7.95
C GLN A 98 33.78 31.99 8.50
N LEU A 99 34.87 31.80 7.78
CA LEU A 99 35.98 30.97 8.25
C LEU A 99 36.66 31.57 9.48
N ASN A 100 36.83 32.90 9.51
CA ASN A 100 37.39 33.60 10.68
C ASN A 100 36.48 33.44 11.90
N GLU A 101 35.17 33.54 11.71
CA GLU A 101 34.21 33.42 12.80
C GLU A 101 34.12 31.99 13.34
N LEU A 102 34.14 30.98 12.47
CA LEU A 102 34.16 29.56 12.87
C LEU A 102 35.45 29.19 13.60
N GLN A 103 36.59 29.80 13.23
CA GLN A 103 37.86 29.63 13.95
C GLN A 103 37.84 30.35 15.30
N ARG A 104 37.35 31.59 15.35
CA ARG A 104 37.21 32.39 16.57
C ARG A 104 36.39 31.68 17.63
N THR A 105 35.31 31.03 17.20
CA THR A 105 34.40 30.24 18.05
C THR A 105 34.88 28.81 18.31
N LYS A 106 36.06 28.43 17.79
CA LYS A 106 36.67 27.10 17.92
C LYS A 106 35.80 25.96 17.37
N VAL A 107 34.88 26.26 16.45
CA VAL A 107 34.11 25.24 15.71
C VAL A 107 35.02 24.49 14.74
N ILE A 108 35.95 25.21 14.11
CA ILE A 108 36.98 24.65 13.23
C ILE A 108 38.39 25.04 13.70
N GLN A 109 39.39 24.36 13.18
CA GLN A 109 40.81 24.67 13.35
C GLN A 109 41.59 24.38 12.06
N GLU A 110 42.80 24.92 11.93
CA GLU A 110 43.69 24.56 10.83
C GLU A 110 44.05 23.07 10.87
N SER A 111 44.01 22.41 9.72
CA SER A 111 44.24 20.98 9.61
C SER A 111 45.54 20.65 8.88
N ARG A 112 46.11 19.49 9.18
CA ARG A 112 47.15 18.81 8.38
C ARG A 112 46.72 17.39 7.98
N SER A 113 45.41 17.15 8.02
CA SER A 113 44.80 15.84 7.79
C SER A 113 45.13 15.26 6.39
N PRO A 114 45.29 13.93 6.29
CA PRO A 114 45.39 13.25 5.00
C PRO A 114 44.04 13.19 4.26
N TYR A 115 42.92 13.48 4.93
CA TYR A 115 41.59 13.57 4.34
C TYR A 115 41.32 14.99 3.80
N ALA A 116 40.59 15.11 2.69
CA ALA A 116 40.09 16.42 2.26
C ALA A 116 38.78 16.30 1.49
N SER A 117 37.76 17.00 1.98
CA SER A 117 36.48 17.25 1.30
C SER A 117 36.39 18.69 0.78
N PRO A 118 35.81 18.95 -0.40
CA PRO A 118 35.70 20.29 -0.94
C PRO A 118 34.49 21.04 -0.37
N ILE A 119 34.58 22.36 -0.36
CA ILE A 119 33.47 23.23 0.05
C ILE A 119 32.47 23.47 -1.09
N VAL A 120 31.22 23.76 -0.73
CA VAL A 120 30.14 24.24 -1.59
C VAL A 120 29.49 25.44 -0.91
N LEU A 121 29.42 26.56 -1.62
CA LEU A 121 28.77 27.77 -1.13
C LEU A 121 27.33 27.83 -1.64
N VAL A 122 26.40 28.10 -0.73
CA VAL A 122 24.97 28.25 -1.05
C VAL A 122 24.49 29.59 -0.50
N ARG A 123 23.83 30.41 -1.32
CA ARG A 123 23.24 31.67 -0.84
C ARG A 123 21.94 31.40 -0.09
N LYS A 124 21.83 31.88 1.15
CA LYS A 124 20.60 31.90 1.94
C LYS A 124 19.60 32.88 1.31
N LYS A 125 18.31 32.77 1.65
CA LYS A 125 17.25 33.69 1.16
C LYS A 125 17.49 35.16 1.53
N ASN A 126 18.25 35.41 2.60
CA ASN A 126 18.63 36.74 3.06
C ASN A 126 19.88 37.30 2.34
N GLY A 127 20.41 36.61 1.32
CA GLY A 127 21.59 37.05 0.56
C GLY A 127 22.93 36.56 1.10
N SER A 128 23.03 36.24 2.40
CA SER A 128 24.28 35.74 3.01
C SER A 128 24.69 34.36 2.50
N VAL A 129 25.99 34.11 2.40
CA VAL A 129 26.53 32.80 1.99
C VAL A 129 26.38 31.78 3.12
N ARG A 130 26.26 30.49 2.80
CA ARG A 130 26.33 29.36 3.73
C ARG A 130 27.42 28.42 3.25
N LEU A 131 28.43 28.23 4.08
CA LEU A 131 29.45 27.21 3.90
C LEU A 131 28.88 25.81 4.13
N CYS A 132 28.87 24.98 3.08
CA CYS A 132 28.55 23.56 3.15
C CYS A 132 29.79 22.75 2.76
N ILE A 133 29.99 21.58 3.37
CA ILE A 133 31.07 20.67 2.99
C ILE A 133 30.49 19.49 2.21
N ASP A 134 31.14 19.12 1.11
CA ASP A 134 30.75 17.97 0.31
C ASP A 134 31.32 16.68 0.90
N TYR A 135 30.61 16.13 1.89
CA TYR A 135 30.99 14.86 2.53
C TYR A 135 30.51 13.62 1.76
N ARG A 136 30.07 13.71 0.50
CA ARG A 136 29.55 12.54 -0.24
C ARG A 136 30.55 11.38 -0.34
N THR A 137 31.85 11.67 -0.49
CA THR A 137 32.89 10.63 -0.53
C THR A 137 33.18 10.05 0.85
N LEU A 138 33.21 10.89 1.89
CA LEU A 138 33.31 10.44 3.27
C LEU A 138 32.13 9.52 3.64
N ASN A 139 30.91 10.00 3.41
CA ASN A 139 29.65 9.31 3.68
C ASN A 139 29.55 7.94 3.01
N ARG A 140 30.06 7.78 1.78
CA ARG A 140 30.10 6.48 1.09
C ARG A 140 31.02 5.45 1.75
N ARG A 141 32.06 5.92 2.45
CA ARG A 141 33.02 5.07 3.18
C ARG A 141 32.65 4.89 4.65
N THR A 142 31.78 5.73 5.18
CA THR A 142 31.28 5.63 6.55
C THR A 142 30.29 4.47 6.68
N ILE A 143 30.46 3.64 7.71
CA ILE A 143 29.50 2.63 8.10
C ILE A 143 28.25 3.35 8.64
N PRO A 144 27.08 3.19 8.01
CA PRO A 144 25.88 3.91 8.42
C PRO A 144 25.46 3.50 9.83
N ASP A 145 25.16 4.49 10.66
CA ASP A 145 24.68 4.28 12.00
C ASP A 145 23.15 4.14 11.99
N GLN A 146 22.66 2.91 12.07
CA GLN A 146 21.24 2.57 12.00
C GLN A 146 20.55 2.79 13.35
N TYR A 147 20.64 4.00 13.90
CA TYR A 147 19.87 4.35 15.09
C TYR A 147 18.40 4.51 14.73
N ALA A 148 17.51 3.87 15.49
CA ALA A 148 16.08 3.94 15.25
C ALA A 148 15.55 5.33 15.64
N THR A 149 15.22 6.15 14.64
CA THR A 149 14.41 7.35 14.88
C THR A 149 12.96 6.95 15.11
N PRO A 150 12.28 7.52 16.13
CA PRO A 150 10.86 7.23 16.36
C PRO A 150 10.05 7.59 15.11
N ARG A 151 8.97 6.85 14.83
CA ARG A 151 8.09 7.24 13.74
C ARG A 151 7.35 8.51 14.14
N ILE A 152 7.25 9.45 13.21
CA ILE A 152 6.53 10.72 13.43
C ILE A 152 5.08 10.46 13.87
N GLU A 153 4.45 9.41 13.34
CA GLU A 153 3.08 9.03 13.69
C GLU A 153 2.94 8.58 15.16
N ASP A 154 3.92 7.86 15.70
CA ASP A 154 3.94 7.38 17.08
C ASP A 154 4.25 8.55 18.03
N ALA A 155 5.20 9.39 17.60
CA ALA A 155 5.58 10.62 18.27
C ALA A 155 4.36 11.56 18.45
N LEU A 156 3.60 11.82 17.38
CA LEU A 156 2.41 12.68 17.42
C LEU A 156 1.25 12.11 18.26
N GLN A 157 1.16 10.79 18.44
CA GLN A 157 0.13 10.20 19.30
C GLN A 157 0.37 10.47 20.79
N CYS A 158 1.63 10.64 21.20
CA CYS A 158 1.98 10.97 22.59
C CYS A 158 1.41 12.33 23.02
N LEU A 159 1.05 13.19 22.06
CA LEU A 159 0.43 14.49 22.28
C LEU A 159 -1.08 14.41 22.61
N SER A 160 -1.64 13.19 22.66
CA SER A 160 -3.06 12.96 22.94
C SER A 160 -3.49 13.55 24.29
N GLY A 161 -4.56 14.33 24.25
CA GLY A 161 -5.14 14.99 25.43
C GLY A 161 -4.42 16.27 25.88
N ALA A 162 -3.29 16.64 25.26
CA ALA A 162 -2.64 17.91 25.53
C ALA A 162 -3.41 19.09 24.92
N LYS A 163 -3.38 20.24 25.60
CA LYS A 163 -4.01 21.48 25.14
C LYS A 163 -3.00 22.61 24.88
N TRP A 164 -1.85 22.55 25.54
CA TRP A 164 -0.83 23.59 25.51
C TRP A 164 0.49 23.01 25.06
N PHE A 165 1.17 23.71 24.15
CA PHE A 165 2.37 23.25 23.48
C PHE A 165 3.45 24.33 23.46
N SER A 166 4.71 23.93 23.68
CA SER A 166 5.89 24.76 23.40
C SER A 166 6.81 24.02 22.47
N VAL A 167 7.28 24.68 21.41
CA VAL A 167 8.28 24.14 20.49
C VAL A 167 9.60 24.85 20.76
N LEU A 168 10.64 24.09 21.04
CA LEU A 168 11.98 24.59 21.33
C LEU A 168 12.91 24.23 20.15
N ASP A 169 13.66 25.21 19.66
CA ASP A 169 14.61 25.06 18.54
C ASP A 169 16.04 25.23 19.07
N LEU A 170 16.92 24.26 18.79
CA LEU A 170 18.33 24.32 19.16
C LEU A 170 19.12 25.19 18.18
N ARG A 171 19.94 26.09 18.71
CA ARG A 171 20.79 26.96 17.88
C ARG A 171 21.90 26.15 17.23
N SER A 172 21.88 25.98 15.91
CA SER A 172 22.95 25.26 15.18
C SER A 172 23.24 23.89 15.81
N GLY A 173 22.20 23.10 16.10
CA GLY A 173 22.26 21.88 16.93
C GLY A 173 23.50 21.02 16.71
N TYR A 174 23.84 20.70 15.46
CA TYR A 174 25.03 19.92 15.09
C TYR A 174 26.34 20.46 15.69
N HIS A 175 26.57 21.78 15.65
CA HIS A 175 27.80 22.40 16.16
C HIS A 175 27.90 22.39 17.69
N GLN A 176 26.85 21.98 18.40
CA GLN A 176 26.91 21.84 19.85
C GLN A 176 27.51 20.51 20.30
N ILE A 177 27.59 19.51 19.41
CA ILE A 177 28.18 18.20 19.71
C ILE A 177 29.68 18.23 19.37
N PRO A 178 30.58 17.88 20.31
CA PRO A 178 32.01 17.76 20.01
C PRO A 178 32.31 16.57 19.09
N MET A 179 33.29 16.73 18.21
CA MET A 179 33.89 15.61 17.47
C MET A 179 34.87 14.85 18.36
N HIS A 180 34.84 13.52 18.29
CA HIS A 180 35.86 12.69 18.93
C HIS A 180 37.26 13.04 18.37
N PRO A 181 38.31 13.17 19.20
CA PRO A 181 39.62 13.66 18.78
C PRO A 181 40.23 12.93 17.56
N GLU A 182 40.10 11.60 17.51
CA GLU A 182 40.62 10.77 16.42
C GLU A 182 39.83 10.92 15.10
N ASP A 183 38.59 11.39 15.17
CA ASP A 183 37.72 11.51 14.01
C ASP A 183 37.68 12.93 13.43
N LYS A 184 38.31 13.90 14.11
CA LYS A 184 38.41 15.29 13.63
C LYS A 184 39.06 15.37 12.26
N GLU A 185 40.17 14.66 12.07
CA GLU A 185 40.91 14.66 10.81
C GLU A 185 40.07 14.18 9.63
N LYS A 186 39.12 13.26 9.85
CA LYS A 186 38.22 12.73 8.80
C LYS A 186 37.25 13.80 8.28
N THR A 187 36.98 14.83 9.07
CA THR A 187 36.10 15.96 8.69
C THR A 187 36.82 17.08 7.94
N ALA A 188 38.13 16.94 7.72
CA ALA A 188 38.94 17.99 7.10
C ALA A 188 38.44 18.38 5.71
N PHE A 189 38.44 19.68 5.44
CA PHE A 189 37.95 20.28 4.22
C PHE A 189 38.91 21.31 3.64
N ILE A 190 38.90 21.40 2.31
CA ILE A 190 39.81 22.24 1.54
C ILE A 190 39.05 23.34 0.79
N CYS A 191 39.59 24.56 0.87
CA CYS A 191 39.10 25.72 0.15
C CYS A 191 40.26 26.57 -0.38
N PRO A 192 40.01 27.54 -1.29
CA PRO A 192 41.07 28.42 -1.79
C PRO A 192 41.77 29.26 -0.72
N LEU A 193 41.09 29.49 0.41
CA LEU A 193 41.59 30.32 1.51
C LEU A 193 42.35 29.54 2.59
N GLY A 194 42.35 28.20 2.55
CA GLY A 194 43.00 27.39 3.56
C GLY A 194 42.48 25.97 3.66
N PHE A 195 43.00 25.26 4.67
CA PHE A 195 42.69 23.86 4.94
C PHE A 195 42.38 23.68 6.43
N PHE A 196 41.17 23.21 6.72
CA PHE A 196 40.59 23.24 8.07
C PHE A 196 39.91 21.92 8.40
N GLU A 197 39.69 21.65 9.68
CA GLU A 197 38.93 20.51 10.19
C GLU A 197 37.99 20.93 11.31
N PHE A 198 36.98 20.11 11.59
CA PHE A 198 35.96 20.44 12.57
C PHE A 198 36.28 19.88 13.97
N ASN A 199 36.17 20.76 14.96
CA ASN A 199 36.15 20.40 16.38
C ASN A 199 34.74 20.04 16.89
N ARG A 200 33.70 20.47 16.15
CA ARG A 200 32.29 20.22 16.43
C ARG A 200 31.64 19.48 15.28
N MET A 201 30.63 18.67 15.54
CA MET A 201 30.00 17.83 14.51
C MET A 201 29.45 18.69 13.36
N PRO A 202 29.99 18.58 12.14
CA PRO A 202 29.51 19.35 11.01
C PRO A 202 28.22 18.77 10.44
N GLN A 203 27.47 19.60 9.74
CA GLN A 203 26.30 19.17 8.99
C GLN A 203 26.69 18.35 7.76
N GLY A 204 25.85 17.40 7.38
CA GLY A 204 26.01 16.60 6.16
C GLY A 204 26.72 15.25 6.35
N LEU A 205 27.09 14.88 7.58
CA LEU A 205 27.60 13.54 7.90
C LEU A 205 26.47 12.52 8.05
N THR A 206 26.66 11.30 7.54
CA THR A 206 25.63 10.24 7.53
C THR A 206 25.18 9.80 8.94
N GLY A 207 26.09 9.77 9.91
CA GLY A 207 25.80 9.36 11.30
C GLY A 207 25.41 10.51 12.25
N ALA A 208 25.40 11.75 11.77
CA ALA A 208 25.15 12.91 12.62
C ALA A 208 23.72 12.94 13.19
N PRO A 209 22.64 12.69 12.40
CA PRO A 209 21.28 12.64 12.94
C PRO A 209 21.10 11.57 14.03
N ALA A 210 21.72 10.40 13.85
CA ALA A 210 21.68 9.31 14.82
C ALA A 210 22.36 9.68 16.15
N THR A 211 23.52 10.34 16.07
CA THR A 211 24.23 10.84 17.26
C THR A 211 23.42 11.91 17.97
N PHE A 212 22.79 12.80 17.21
CA PHE A 212 21.95 13.85 17.75
C PHE A 212 20.72 13.29 18.47
N GLN A 213 20.01 12.34 17.87
CA GLN A 213 18.87 11.68 18.48
C GLN A 213 19.25 11.02 19.81
N ARG A 214 20.39 10.30 19.87
CA ARG A 214 20.89 9.70 21.11
C ARG A 214 21.20 10.72 22.19
N LEU A 215 21.82 11.84 21.82
CA LEU A 215 22.10 12.92 22.76
C LEU A 215 20.79 13.43 23.36
N MET A 216 19.82 13.77 22.50
CA MET A 216 18.55 14.30 22.95
C MET A 216 17.80 13.34 23.87
N GLU A 217 17.69 12.06 23.48
CA GLU A 217 17.04 11.03 24.29
C GLU A 217 17.74 10.83 25.64
N LYS A 218 19.07 10.93 25.67
CA LYS A 218 19.85 10.89 26.92
C LYS A 218 19.63 12.12 27.79
N THR A 219 19.50 13.31 27.20
CA THR A 219 19.25 14.57 27.92
C THR A 219 17.85 14.61 28.52
N VAL A 220 16.80 14.29 27.75
CA VAL A 220 15.43 14.30 28.26
C VAL A 220 15.11 13.06 29.10
N GLY A 221 15.75 11.93 28.81
CA GLY A 221 15.70 10.70 29.59
C GLY A 221 14.27 10.23 29.86
N ASP A 222 13.93 10.22 31.14
CA ASP A 222 12.66 9.78 31.72
C ASP A 222 11.43 10.57 31.27
N MET A 223 11.62 11.78 30.74
CA MET A 223 10.52 12.64 30.30
C MET A 223 10.08 12.39 28.85
N ASN A 224 10.88 11.67 28.07
CA ASN A 224 10.61 11.43 26.65
C ASN A 224 9.27 10.67 26.47
N LEU A 225 8.46 11.09 25.50
CA LEU A 225 7.12 10.56 25.19
C LEU A 225 6.05 10.79 26.28
N ILE A 226 6.39 11.38 27.42
CA ILE A 226 5.46 11.62 28.54
C ILE A 226 5.23 13.13 28.75
N GLU A 227 6.30 13.88 28.92
CA GLU A 227 6.29 15.33 29.16
C GLU A 227 6.83 16.12 27.96
N VAL A 228 7.79 15.53 27.26
CA VAL A 228 8.47 16.12 26.10
C VAL A 228 8.62 15.06 25.01
N LEU A 229 8.54 15.50 23.77
CA LEU A 229 8.83 14.68 22.62
C LEU A 229 10.00 15.31 21.86
N VAL A 230 11.01 14.49 21.54
CA VAL A 230 12.17 14.93 20.78
C VAL A 230 12.32 14.14 19.50
N TYR A 231 12.46 14.87 18.40
CA TYR A 231 12.73 14.33 17.08
C TYR A 231 13.86 15.13 16.45
N LEU A 232 15.07 14.57 16.46
CA LEU A 232 16.29 15.28 16.07
C LEU A 232 16.38 16.63 16.79
N ASP A 233 16.47 17.74 16.04
CA ASP A 233 16.58 19.11 16.56
C ASP A 233 15.23 19.67 17.07
N ASP A 234 14.10 19.02 16.76
CA ASP A 234 12.75 19.51 17.04
C ASP A 234 12.24 18.97 18.40
N ILE A 235 12.13 19.85 19.39
CA ILE A 235 11.65 19.53 20.74
C ILE A 235 10.24 20.13 20.94
N ILE A 236 9.29 19.31 21.40
CA ILE A 236 7.95 19.80 21.79
C ILE A 236 7.62 19.37 23.22
N VAL A 237 7.29 20.37 24.05
CA VAL A 237 6.78 20.20 25.42
C VAL A 237 5.27 20.39 25.40
N PHE A 238 4.53 19.50 26.06
CA PHE A 238 3.07 19.51 26.01
C PHE A 238 2.45 19.24 27.38
N GLY A 239 1.25 19.79 27.62
CA GLY A 239 0.52 19.62 28.88
C GLY A 239 -1.00 19.79 28.72
N LYS A 240 -1.78 19.23 29.66
CA LYS A 240 -3.25 19.31 29.64
C LYS A 240 -3.75 20.64 30.22
N THR A 241 -3.02 21.17 31.21
CA THR A 241 -3.26 22.45 31.89
C THR A 241 -2.05 23.37 31.73
N LEU A 242 -2.23 24.67 31.99
CA LEU A 242 -1.14 25.65 31.91
C LEU A 242 -0.09 25.38 33.01
N GLU A 243 -0.54 25.03 34.20
CA GLU A 243 0.28 24.72 35.37
C GLU A 243 1.15 23.49 35.12
N GLU A 244 0.56 22.42 34.59
CA GLU A 244 1.29 21.21 34.24
C GLU A 244 2.32 21.48 33.14
N HIS A 245 1.93 22.24 32.11
CA HIS A 245 2.81 22.58 31.00
C HIS A 245 4.01 23.42 31.47
N GLU A 246 3.79 24.42 32.33
CA GLU A 246 4.84 25.26 32.92
C GLU A 246 5.87 24.43 33.69
N GLN A 247 5.41 23.50 34.54
CA GLN A 247 6.29 22.62 35.32
C GLN A 247 7.13 21.72 34.42
N ARG A 248 6.52 21.12 33.38
CA ARG A 248 7.21 20.28 32.39
C ARG A 248 8.25 21.10 31.63
N LEU A 249 7.89 22.31 31.20
CA LEU A 249 8.79 23.23 30.52
C LEU A 249 10.00 23.57 31.40
N GLU A 250 9.82 23.83 32.69
CA GLU A 250 10.93 24.11 33.60
C GLU A 250 11.93 22.95 33.67
N LYS A 251 11.41 21.72 33.82
CA LYS A 251 12.25 20.52 33.88
C LYS A 251 13.04 20.32 32.60
N VAL A 252 12.41 20.53 31.44
CA VAL A 252 13.07 20.39 30.13
C VAL A 252 14.16 21.44 29.97
N LEU A 253 13.87 22.72 30.28
CA LEU A 253 14.87 23.79 30.20
C LEU A 253 16.06 23.51 31.13
N LYS A 254 15.79 22.99 32.34
CA LYS A 254 16.84 22.59 33.29
C LYS A 254 17.74 21.49 32.73
N ARG A 255 17.19 20.41 32.16
CA ARG A 255 18.00 19.31 31.57
C ARG A 255 18.83 19.78 30.37
N LEU A 256 18.26 20.64 29.52
CA LEU A 256 18.99 21.22 28.39
C LEU A 256 20.16 22.09 28.87
N HIS A 257 19.96 22.86 29.94
CA HIS A 257 20.99 23.69 30.55
C HIS A 257 22.11 22.84 31.19
N GLU A 258 21.76 21.78 31.92
CA GLU A 258 22.72 20.86 32.55
C GLU A 258 23.64 20.19 31.51
N GLU A 259 23.06 19.77 30.38
CA GLU A 259 23.79 19.20 29.25
C GLU A 259 24.72 20.21 28.56
N GLY A 260 24.43 21.51 28.68
CA GLY A 260 25.19 22.59 28.03
C GLY A 260 24.68 22.97 26.64
N LEU A 261 23.43 22.62 26.31
CA LEU A 261 22.81 22.95 25.04
C LEU A 261 22.30 24.40 25.02
N LYS A 262 22.18 24.99 23.83
CA LYS A 262 21.64 26.35 23.64
C LYS A 262 20.48 26.41 22.66
N LEU A 263 19.47 27.20 23.03
CA LEU A 263 18.25 27.41 22.26
C LEU A 263 18.29 28.70 21.44
N SER A 264 17.64 28.67 20.28
CA SER A 264 17.40 29.81 19.42
C SER A 264 16.09 30.48 19.81
N LEU A 265 16.15 31.49 20.68
CA LEU A 265 14.95 32.14 21.22
C LEU A 265 13.99 32.66 20.13
N GLU A 266 14.51 33.21 19.04
CA GLU A 266 13.72 33.76 17.92
C GLU A 266 12.87 32.73 17.16
N LYS A 267 13.16 31.44 17.33
CA LYS A 267 12.45 30.33 16.66
C LYS A 267 11.62 29.50 17.64
N CYS A 268 11.86 29.66 18.93
CA CYS A 268 11.09 28.98 19.97
C CYS A 268 9.67 29.57 20.02
N GLN A 269 8.70 28.71 20.28
CA GLN A 269 7.30 29.07 20.49
C GLN A 269 6.89 28.56 21.87
N PHE A 270 6.31 29.42 22.70
CA PHE A 270 5.99 29.07 24.08
C PHE A 270 4.50 29.08 24.35
N CYS A 271 4.01 28.00 24.96
CA CYS A 271 2.69 27.88 25.56
C CYS A 271 1.52 28.26 24.63
N LEU A 272 1.50 27.76 23.40
CA LEU A 272 0.43 28.03 22.44
C LEU A 272 -0.59 26.89 22.41
N PRO A 273 -1.88 27.19 22.12
CA PRO A 273 -2.91 26.17 21.96
C PRO A 273 -2.77 25.35 20.66
N SER A 274 -2.02 25.89 19.70
CA SER A 274 -1.74 25.27 18.41
C SER A 274 -0.34 25.67 17.94
N VAL A 275 0.46 24.69 17.51
CA VAL A 275 1.85 24.89 17.05
C VAL A 275 2.14 24.10 15.79
N THR A 276 3.10 24.54 14.99
CA THR A 276 3.63 23.76 13.88
C THR A 276 4.80 22.90 14.37
N TYR A 277 4.68 21.58 14.26
CA TYR A 277 5.70 20.61 14.67
C TYR A 277 5.84 19.49 13.62
N LEU A 278 7.07 19.18 13.19
CA LEU A 278 7.36 18.17 12.16
C LEU A 278 6.55 18.32 10.86
N GLY A 279 6.19 19.54 10.48
CA GLY A 279 5.37 19.80 9.29
C GLY A 279 3.87 19.52 9.46
N HIS A 280 3.40 19.32 10.68
CA HIS A 280 2.00 19.22 11.04
C HIS A 280 1.62 20.38 11.95
N VAL A 281 0.35 20.75 11.94
CA VAL A 281 -0.22 21.63 12.96
C VAL A 281 -0.80 20.73 14.04
N VAL A 282 -0.28 20.89 15.25
CA VAL A 282 -0.68 20.16 16.45
C VAL A 282 -1.54 21.12 17.28
N SER A 283 -2.75 20.70 17.61
CA SER A 283 -3.66 21.45 18.49
C SER A 283 -4.35 20.51 19.48
N ALA A 284 -5.14 21.06 20.40
CA ALA A 284 -6.00 20.29 21.30
C ALA A 284 -7.03 19.42 20.56
N GLU A 285 -7.44 19.84 19.37
CA GLU A 285 -8.45 19.12 18.58
C GLU A 285 -7.87 17.93 17.83
N GLY A 286 -6.56 17.91 17.58
CA GLY A 286 -5.92 16.87 16.77
C GLY A 286 -4.69 17.36 16.03
N VAL A 287 -4.33 16.59 15.00
CA VAL A 287 -3.23 16.87 14.08
C VAL A 287 -3.82 17.24 12.73
N SER A 288 -3.30 18.29 12.10
CA SER A 288 -3.63 18.68 10.72
C SER A 288 -2.38 18.99 9.90
N THR A 289 -2.56 19.18 8.60
CA THR A 289 -1.50 19.52 7.65
C THR A 289 -1.08 20.98 7.77
N ASP A 290 0.22 21.28 7.69
CA ASP A 290 0.74 22.66 7.72
C ASP A 290 0.30 23.48 6.49
N PRO A 291 -0.50 24.55 6.65
CA PRO A 291 -0.99 25.39 5.55
C PRO A 291 0.14 25.94 4.66
N ARG A 292 1.29 26.30 5.24
CA ARG A 292 2.43 26.85 4.47
C ARG A 292 3.01 25.82 3.51
N LYS A 293 3.07 24.57 3.94
CA LYS A 293 3.49 23.46 3.07
C LYS A 293 2.42 23.14 2.03
N LEU A 294 1.15 23.32 2.35
CA LEU A 294 0.03 23.13 1.41
C LEU A 294 -0.03 24.21 0.33
N GLU A 295 0.33 25.47 0.63
CA GLU A 295 0.45 26.52 -0.39
C GLU A 295 1.48 26.16 -1.46
N ALA A 296 2.60 25.58 -1.05
CA ALA A 296 3.61 25.04 -1.97
C ALA A 296 3.06 23.87 -2.81
N VAL A 297 2.14 23.06 -2.27
CA VAL A 297 1.47 21.97 -3.00
C VAL A 297 0.44 22.52 -3.98
N ALA A 298 -0.34 23.52 -3.57
CA ALA A 298 -1.34 24.18 -4.40
C ALA A 298 -0.69 24.84 -5.62
N SER A 299 0.48 25.45 -5.44
CA SER A 299 1.29 26.03 -6.50
C SER A 299 2.25 25.04 -7.18
N TRP A 300 2.25 23.75 -6.79
CA TRP A 300 3.20 22.77 -7.32
C TRP A 300 3.02 22.62 -8.84
N PRO A 301 4.10 22.82 -9.62
CA PRO A 301 4.03 22.75 -11.07
C PRO A 301 3.84 21.30 -11.54
N ARG A 302 3.21 21.12 -12.69
CA ARG A 302 3.06 19.79 -13.29
C ARG A 302 4.44 19.12 -13.48
N PRO A 303 4.67 17.93 -12.89
CA PRO A 303 5.92 17.21 -13.04
C PRO A 303 6.23 16.92 -14.51
N ARG A 304 7.46 17.22 -14.93
CA ARG A 304 7.94 17.01 -16.31
C ARG A 304 8.81 15.78 -16.45
N ASN A 305 9.43 15.37 -15.34
CA ASN A 305 10.30 14.20 -15.28
C ASN A 305 9.94 13.25 -14.13
N VAL A 306 10.50 12.04 -14.19
CA VAL A 306 10.27 10.99 -13.18
C VAL A 306 10.77 11.42 -11.81
N THR A 307 11.88 12.16 -11.74
CA THR A 307 12.45 12.68 -10.48
C THR A 307 11.50 13.65 -9.78
N GLU A 308 10.92 14.60 -10.51
CA GLU A 308 9.90 15.54 -10.04
C GLU A 308 8.62 14.82 -9.65
N LEU A 309 8.20 13.80 -10.43
CA LEU A 309 7.02 13.01 -10.11
C LEU A 309 7.22 12.19 -8.84
N ARG A 310 8.40 11.58 -8.67
CA ARG A 310 8.79 10.83 -7.46
C ARG A 310 8.88 11.76 -6.25
N SER A 311 9.40 12.98 -6.43
CA SER A 311 9.42 14.01 -5.40
C SER A 311 8.00 14.42 -4.97
N PHE A 312 7.12 14.71 -5.94
CA PHE A 312 5.71 15.04 -5.68
C PHE A 312 4.97 13.90 -4.96
N LEU A 313 5.07 12.67 -5.47
CA LEU A 313 4.42 11.51 -4.85
C LEU A 313 5.00 11.19 -3.47
N GLY A 314 6.30 11.37 -3.28
CA GLY A 314 6.96 11.25 -1.99
C GLY A 314 6.40 12.24 -0.97
N PHE A 315 6.24 13.51 -1.38
CA PHE A 315 5.60 14.53 -0.57
C PHE A 315 4.15 14.18 -0.24
N CYS A 316 3.32 13.82 -1.23
CA CYS A 316 1.93 13.49 -0.96
C CYS A 316 1.78 12.22 -0.10
N SER A 317 2.72 11.27 -0.22
CA SER A 317 2.78 10.06 0.60
C SER A 317 3.07 10.36 2.07
N TYR A 318 3.82 11.44 2.38
CA TYR A 318 4.03 11.91 3.74
C TYR A 318 2.70 12.27 4.43
N TYR A 319 1.76 12.86 3.69
CA TYR A 319 0.44 13.25 4.18
C TYR A 319 -0.68 12.25 3.83
N ARG A 320 -0.35 11.03 3.40
CA ARG A 320 -1.35 10.04 2.97
C ARG A 320 -2.40 9.70 4.03
N ARG A 321 -2.06 9.84 5.32
CA ARG A 321 -2.98 9.59 6.44
C ARG A 321 -4.13 10.59 6.49
N PHE A 322 -3.99 11.76 5.86
CA PHE A 322 -5.02 12.79 5.77
C PHE A 322 -5.89 12.65 4.50
N VAL A 323 -5.46 11.81 3.56
CA VAL A 323 -6.11 11.64 2.26
C VAL A 323 -6.79 10.28 2.20
N GLY A 324 -8.12 10.30 2.30
CA GLY A 324 -8.94 9.13 2.02
C GLY A 324 -8.64 8.56 0.63
N GLY A 325 -8.36 7.26 0.55
CA GLY A 325 -8.18 6.57 -0.73
C GLY A 325 -6.92 6.98 -1.51
N PHE A 326 -5.90 7.51 -0.82
CA PHE A 326 -4.63 7.96 -1.43
C PHE A 326 -4.06 7.01 -2.49
N ALA A 327 -3.96 5.71 -2.17
CA ALA A 327 -3.37 4.71 -3.07
C ALA A 327 -4.11 4.59 -4.40
N LYS A 328 -5.42 4.85 -4.40
CA LYS A 328 -6.25 4.86 -5.60
C LYS A 328 -6.05 6.12 -6.41
N ILE A 329 -6.07 7.28 -5.76
CA ILE A 329 -5.87 8.57 -6.43
C ILE A 329 -4.47 8.62 -7.06
N ALA A 330 -3.44 8.15 -6.36
CA ALA A 330 -2.06 8.12 -6.84
C ALA A 330 -1.78 7.01 -7.86
N GLN A 331 -2.71 6.07 -8.12
CA GLN A 331 -2.46 4.90 -8.96
C GLN A 331 -2.03 5.26 -10.41
N PRO A 332 -2.69 6.20 -11.13
CA PRO A 332 -2.27 6.59 -12.48
C PRO A 332 -0.85 7.15 -12.51
N LEU A 333 -0.48 7.93 -11.49
CA LEU A 333 0.84 8.53 -11.35
C LEU A 333 1.92 7.48 -11.00
N ASN A 334 1.59 6.51 -10.13
CA ASN A 334 2.48 5.40 -9.81
C ASN A 334 2.76 4.48 -11.00
N LYS A 335 1.81 4.33 -11.94
CA LYS A 335 2.03 3.56 -13.19
C LYS A 335 3.10 4.21 -14.08
N LEU A 336 3.21 5.54 -14.07
CA LEU A 336 4.27 6.24 -14.80
C LEU A 336 5.66 5.95 -14.19
N LEU A 337 5.75 5.70 -12.88
CA LEU A 337 6.99 5.30 -12.21
C LEU A 337 7.40 3.85 -12.50
N GLN A 338 6.44 2.93 -12.68
CA GLN A 338 6.73 1.50 -12.86
C GLN A 338 7.29 1.15 -14.25
N LYS A 339 7.03 1.97 -15.27
CA LYS A 339 7.53 1.73 -16.62
C LYS A 339 9.05 1.93 -16.76
N GLU A 340 9.66 2.78 -15.92
CA GLU A 340 11.13 2.91 -15.85
C GLU A 340 11.83 1.57 -15.57
N THR A 341 11.23 0.72 -14.72
CA THR A 341 11.86 -0.52 -14.27
C THR A 341 11.74 -1.71 -15.22
N THR A 342 10.86 -1.65 -16.23
CA THR A 342 10.59 -2.78 -17.14
C THR A 342 11.37 -2.75 -18.46
N GLU A 343 12.15 -1.71 -18.75
CA GLU A 343 12.99 -1.63 -19.96
C GLU A 343 14.41 -2.23 -19.80
N GLU A 344 14.68 -2.99 -18.73
CA GLU A 344 15.90 -3.82 -18.61
C GLU A 344 15.63 -5.26 -19.10
N GLY A 345 15.50 -5.41 -20.42
CA GLY A 345 15.27 -6.71 -21.06
C GLY A 345 15.81 -6.86 -22.49
N CYS A 346 16.51 -5.86 -23.01
CA CYS A 346 17.28 -6.02 -24.26
C CYS A 346 18.69 -6.52 -23.92
N LYS A 347 18.91 -7.81 -24.13
CA LYS A 347 20.25 -8.41 -24.23
C LYS A 347 21.03 -7.68 -25.32
N VAL A 348 21.89 -6.75 -24.93
CA VAL A 348 22.98 -6.29 -25.80
C VAL A 348 24.04 -7.38 -25.73
N SER A 349 24.30 -8.01 -26.87
CA SER A 349 25.43 -8.90 -27.09
C SER A 349 26.72 -8.18 -26.68
N ASP A 350 27.44 -8.79 -25.74
CA ASP A 350 28.79 -8.37 -25.35
C ASP A 350 29.70 -8.24 -26.57
N GLN A 351 30.14 -7.01 -26.85
CA GLN A 351 31.44 -6.72 -27.44
C GLN A 351 31.79 -5.24 -27.20
N ASN A 352 32.88 -5.05 -26.43
CA ASN A 352 33.66 -3.82 -26.15
C ASN A 352 33.22 -2.89 -24.99
N PRO A 353 33.91 -2.94 -23.83
CA PRO A 353 33.79 -1.94 -22.77
C PRO A 353 34.89 -0.88 -22.91
N SER A 354 34.63 0.21 -23.64
CA SER A 354 35.58 1.33 -23.72
C SER A 354 34.90 2.67 -24.06
N ALA A 355 34.03 3.16 -23.18
CA ALA A 355 33.72 4.60 -23.01
C ALA A 355 32.74 4.81 -21.84
N PRO A 356 33.05 5.65 -20.83
CA PRO A 356 32.05 6.12 -19.87
C PRO A 356 31.25 7.28 -20.50
N GLY A 357 30.25 6.95 -21.31
CA GLY A 357 29.24 7.92 -21.76
C GLY A 357 28.16 8.11 -20.68
N PRO A 358 27.61 9.33 -20.49
CA PRO A 358 26.53 9.56 -19.54
C PRO A 358 25.29 8.80 -20.00
N ARG A 359 24.74 7.96 -19.12
CA ARG A 359 23.41 7.36 -19.31
C ARG A 359 22.40 8.50 -19.46
N LYS A 360 22.03 8.86 -20.68
CA LYS A 360 20.96 9.84 -20.94
C LYS A 360 19.66 9.24 -20.42
N ALA A 361 19.23 9.73 -19.26
CA ALA A 361 17.96 9.42 -18.67
C ALA A 361 16.85 9.72 -19.69
N ARG A 362 15.98 8.75 -19.92
CA ARG A 362 14.75 8.93 -20.67
C ARG A 362 13.77 9.66 -19.74
N GLU A 363 14.03 10.95 -19.54
CA GLU A 363 13.55 11.71 -18.38
C GLU A 363 12.18 12.37 -18.59
N SER A 364 11.63 12.44 -19.82
CA SER A 364 10.39 13.19 -20.07
C SER A 364 9.14 12.31 -19.97
N ILE A 365 8.31 12.57 -18.96
CA ILE A 365 6.99 11.92 -18.77
C ILE A 365 5.85 12.62 -19.52
N GLN A 366 6.15 13.70 -20.24
CA GLN A 366 5.14 14.55 -20.87
C GLN A 366 4.32 13.82 -21.94
N GLY A 367 4.96 12.94 -22.72
CA GLY A 367 4.28 12.19 -23.79
C GLY A 367 3.33 11.10 -23.29
N GLU A 368 3.47 10.66 -22.04
CA GLU A 368 2.65 9.58 -21.44
C GLU A 368 1.64 10.10 -20.41
N TRP A 369 1.62 11.41 -20.17
CA TRP A 369 0.74 12.02 -19.20
C TRP A 369 -0.70 12.09 -19.73
N THR A 370 -1.53 11.15 -19.28
CA THR A 370 -2.94 11.05 -19.67
C THR A 370 -3.83 12.02 -18.90
N SER A 371 -5.06 12.26 -19.39
CA SER A 371 -6.10 13.00 -18.64
C SER A 371 -6.36 12.39 -17.25
N GLN A 372 -6.20 11.07 -17.10
CA GLN A 372 -6.31 10.41 -15.79
C GLN A 372 -5.16 10.77 -14.84
N CYS A 373 -3.95 11.02 -15.36
CA CYS A 373 -2.81 11.49 -14.58
C CYS A 373 -3.02 12.95 -14.14
N GLU A 374 -3.55 13.79 -15.03
CA GLU A 374 -3.91 15.17 -14.69
C GLU A 374 -4.99 15.22 -13.61
N GLY A 375 -6.06 14.45 -13.78
CA GLY A 375 -7.13 14.36 -12.78
C GLY A 375 -6.63 13.83 -11.42
N ALA A 376 -5.74 12.84 -11.41
CA ALA A 376 -5.10 12.35 -10.18
C ALA A 376 -4.22 13.42 -9.51
N PHE A 377 -3.44 14.16 -10.30
CA PHE A 377 -2.57 15.23 -9.82
C PHE A 377 -3.36 16.36 -9.17
N VAL A 378 -4.39 16.86 -9.85
CA VAL A 378 -5.28 17.92 -9.32
C VAL A 378 -6.02 17.42 -8.08
N LYS A 379 -6.58 16.20 -8.12
CA LYS A 379 -7.32 15.63 -6.99
C LYS A 379 -6.44 15.45 -5.74
N LEU A 380 -5.18 15.05 -5.89
CA LEU A 380 -4.24 14.98 -4.76
C LEU A 380 -3.97 16.37 -4.17
N LYS A 381 -3.79 17.39 -5.01
CA LYS A 381 -3.62 18.78 -4.55
C LYS A 381 -4.84 19.25 -3.76
N GLU A 382 -6.04 19.06 -4.29
CA GLU A 382 -7.30 19.43 -3.63
C GLU A 382 -7.55 18.65 -2.33
N SER A 383 -7.24 17.36 -2.31
CA SER A 383 -7.45 16.52 -1.12
C SER A 383 -6.52 16.91 0.02
N LEU A 384 -5.29 17.34 -0.30
CA LEU A 384 -4.33 17.82 0.70
C LEU A 384 -4.69 19.22 1.20
N THR A 385 -5.20 20.11 0.35
CA THR A 385 -5.60 21.47 0.77
C THR A 385 -6.91 21.49 1.57
N ARG A 386 -7.79 20.49 1.36
CA ARG A 386 -9.04 20.32 2.12
C ARG A 386 -8.96 19.20 3.16
N ALA A 387 -7.76 18.82 3.57
CA ALA A 387 -7.53 17.73 4.51
C ALA A 387 -8.25 17.98 5.85
N PRO A 388 -8.98 16.99 6.39
CA PRO A 388 -9.63 17.12 7.69
C PRO A 388 -8.60 17.10 8.82
N VAL A 389 -8.97 17.70 9.97
CA VAL A 389 -8.21 17.56 11.22
C VAL A 389 -8.40 16.13 11.73
N LEU A 390 -7.31 15.39 11.87
CA LEU A 390 -7.32 14.03 12.42
C LEU A 390 -7.31 14.10 13.94
N ALA A 391 -8.27 13.42 14.58
CA ALA A 391 -8.29 13.33 16.04
C ALA A 391 -7.12 12.48 16.55
N TYR A 392 -6.69 12.73 17.79
CA TYR A 392 -5.78 11.80 18.47
C TYR A 392 -6.46 10.45 18.70
N ALA A 393 -5.68 9.40 18.90
CA ALA A 393 -6.19 8.12 19.32
C ALA A 393 -6.27 8.08 20.85
N ASP A 394 -7.40 7.60 21.38
CA ASP A 394 -7.60 7.34 22.81
C ASP A 394 -7.75 5.83 23.04
N PRO A 395 -6.74 5.14 23.59
CA PRO A 395 -6.78 3.68 23.77
C PRO A 395 -7.91 3.20 24.69
N HIS A 396 -8.48 4.08 25.51
CA HIS A 396 -9.52 3.73 26.48
C HIS A 396 -10.94 3.82 25.91
N LYS A 397 -11.11 4.31 24.68
CA LYS A 397 -12.41 4.44 24.02
C LYS A 397 -12.52 3.47 22.85
N PRO A 398 -13.74 2.96 22.56
CA PRO A 398 -13.92 2.04 21.45
C PRO A 398 -13.63 2.72 20.12
N TYR A 399 -13.01 1.98 19.21
CA TYR A 399 -12.79 2.43 17.84
C TYR A 399 -13.90 1.97 16.91
N GLU A 400 -14.12 2.72 15.83
CA GLU A 400 -15.00 2.32 14.74
C GLU A 400 -14.21 2.30 13.42
N LEU A 401 -13.97 1.11 12.87
CA LEU A 401 -13.20 0.93 11.64
C LEU A 401 -14.14 0.69 10.47
N HIS A 402 -14.07 1.52 9.43
CA HIS A 402 -14.78 1.26 8.17
C HIS A 402 -13.79 0.67 7.18
N VAL A 403 -14.14 -0.47 6.58
CA VAL A 403 -13.30 -1.15 5.58
C VAL A 403 -14.08 -1.34 4.29
N ASP A 404 -13.34 -1.32 3.19
CA ASP A 404 -13.91 -1.51 1.86
C ASP A 404 -12.84 -1.99 0.86
N ALA A 405 -13.23 -2.81 -0.10
CA ALA A 405 -12.37 -3.33 -1.14
C ALA A 405 -12.91 -3.05 -2.55
N SER A 406 -12.00 -2.81 -3.48
CA SER A 406 -12.32 -2.78 -4.90
C SER A 406 -11.32 -3.57 -5.71
N ARG A 407 -11.63 -3.76 -7.00
CA ARG A 407 -10.71 -4.40 -7.96
C ARG A 407 -9.41 -3.60 -8.19
N GLU A 408 -9.33 -2.37 -7.69
CA GLU A 408 -8.15 -1.51 -7.85
C GLU A 408 -7.32 -1.42 -6.56
N GLY A 409 -7.94 -1.51 -5.39
CA GLY A 409 -7.27 -1.33 -4.10
C GLY A 409 -8.16 -1.60 -2.89
N LEU A 410 -7.55 -1.51 -1.71
CA LEU A 410 -8.17 -1.64 -0.39
C LEU A 410 -8.19 -0.25 0.27
N GLY A 411 -9.26 0.05 1.00
CA GLY A 411 -9.43 1.27 1.76
C GLY A 411 -9.91 0.99 3.18
N GLY A 412 -9.53 1.88 4.10
CA GLY A 412 -10.09 1.88 5.44
C GLY A 412 -9.98 3.24 6.13
N VAL A 413 -10.93 3.51 7.01
CA VAL A 413 -10.95 4.71 7.84
C VAL A 413 -11.18 4.31 9.29
N LEU A 414 -10.25 4.71 10.16
CA LEU A 414 -10.38 4.52 11.60
C LEU A 414 -11.05 5.76 12.19
N TYR A 415 -12.20 5.57 12.81
CA TYR A 415 -12.95 6.59 13.53
C TYR A 415 -12.90 6.35 15.03
N GLN A 416 -13.09 7.42 15.78
CA GLN A 416 -13.34 7.37 17.20
C GLN A 416 -14.34 8.46 17.59
N GLU A 417 -15.17 8.18 18.59
CA GLU A 417 -16.21 9.10 19.03
C GLU A 417 -15.66 10.15 19.99
N TYR A 418 -15.88 11.41 19.66
CA TYR A 418 -15.49 12.57 20.45
C TYR A 418 -16.69 13.51 20.59
N GLY A 419 -17.23 13.65 21.80
CA GLY A 419 -18.35 14.56 22.08
C GLY A 419 -19.62 14.24 21.30
N GLY A 420 -19.91 12.96 21.04
CA GLY A 420 -21.07 12.50 20.25
C GLY A 420 -20.87 12.56 18.74
N LEU A 421 -19.71 13.00 18.25
CA LEU A 421 -19.37 13.06 16.83
C LEU A 421 -18.26 12.06 16.50
N LEU A 422 -18.41 11.29 15.42
CA LEU A 422 -17.35 10.44 14.89
C LEU A 422 -16.29 11.29 14.19
N ARG A 423 -15.05 11.23 14.68
CA ARG A 423 -13.91 11.94 14.09
C ARG A 423 -12.89 10.95 13.53
N PRO A 424 -12.32 11.20 12.34
CA PRO A 424 -11.32 10.33 11.74
C PRO A 424 -10.00 10.43 12.52
N VAL A 425 -9.44 9.29 12.91
CA VAL A 425 -8.13 9.15 13.54
C VAL A 425 -7.05 8.91 12.47
N ALA A 426 -7.35 8.03 11.51
CA ALA A 426 -6.45 7.71 10.41
C ALA A 426 -7.19 7.21 9.16
N TYR A 427 -6.72 7.65 7.99
CA TYR A 427 -7.09 7.05 6.69
C TYR A 427 -5.99 6.10 6.23
N VAL A 428 -6.36 4.90 5.79
CA VAL A 428 -5.46 3.89 5.24
C VAL A 428 -5.91 3.46 3.86
N SER A 429 -4.97 3.30 2.93
CA SER A 429 -5.26 2.75 1.61
C SER A 429 -4.05 2.03 1.01
N ARG A 430 -4.29 1.03 0.15
CA ARG A 430 -3.23 0.31 -0.60
C ARG A 430 -3.77 -0.19 -1.94
N SER A 431 -2.93 -0.19 -2.97
CA SER A 431 -3.26 -0.89 -4.23
C SER A 431 -3.14 -2.41 -4.08
N LEU A 432 -3.87 -3.16 -4.93
CA LEU A 432 -3.76 -4.62 -4.98
C LEU A 432 -2.46 -5.08 -5.66
N THR A 433 -1.86 -6.14 -5.12
CA THR A 433 -0.75 -6.87 -5.79
C THR A 433 -1.25 -7.61 -7.03
N PRO A 434 -0.35 -8.01 -7.97
CA PRO A 434 -0.75 -8.75 -9.17
C PRO A 434 -1.55 -10.02 -8.87
N SER A 435 -1.19 -10.76 -7.82
CA SER A 435 -1.89 -11.98 -7.41
C SER A 435 -3.26 -11.69 -6.80
N GLU A 436 -3.35 -10.64 -5.97
CA GLU A 436 -4.61 -10.24 -5.31
C GLU A 436 -5.67 -9.75 -6.30
N LYS A 437 -5.28 -9.18 -7.45
CA LYS A 437 -6.23 -8.76 -8.50
C LYS A 437 -7.10 -9.90 -9.04
N ASN A 438 -6.63 -11.15 -8.91
CA ASN A 438 -7.37 -12.33 -9.35
C ASN A 438 -8.32 -12.86 -8.27
N TYR A 439 -8.34 -12.27 -7.06
CA TYR A 439 -9.23 -12.71 -6.01
C TYR A 439 -10.69 -12.32 -6.31
N PRO A 440 -11.66 -13.21 -6.02
CA PRO A 440 -13.07 -12.86 -6.11
C PRO A 440 -13.43 -11.78 -5.07
N THR A 441 -14.48 -11.01 -5.33
CA THR A 441 -14.86 -9.84 -4.52
C THR A 441 -14.97 -10.16 -3.04
N HIS A 442 -15.64 -11.24 -2.64
CA HIS A 442 -15.78 -11.63 -1.22
C HIS A 442 -14.42 -11.87 -0.53
N LYS A 443 -13.42 -12.37 -1.27
CA LYS A 443 -12.07 -12.60 -0.75
C LYS A 443 -11.25 -11.30 -0.70
N LEU A 444 -11.50 -10.36 -1.61
CA LEU A 444 -10.93 -9.01 -1.56
C LEU A 444 -11.45 -8.23 -0.36
N GLU A 445 -12.74 -8.33 -0.05
CA GLU A 445 -13.32 -7.69 1.13
C GLU A 445 -12.74 -8.28 2.42
N PHE A 446 -12.59 -9.62 2.48
CA PHE A 446 -11.95 -10.24 3.63
C PHE A 446 -10.45 -9.87 3.74
N LEU A 447 -9.78 -9.71 2.60
CA LEU A 447 -8.42 -9.18 2.56
C LEU A 447 -8.35 -7.73 3.08
N ALA A 448 -9.29 -6.85 2.70
CA ALA A 448 -9.36 -5.47 3.22
C ALA A 448 -9.49 -5.47 4.74
N LEU A 449 -10.39 -6.31 5.30
CA LEU A 449 -10.55 -6.50 6.73
C LEU A 449 -9.23 -6.91 7.40
N LYS A 450 -8.63 -8.02 6.95
CA LYS A 450 -7.37 -8.54 7.52
C LYS A 450 -6.27 -7.50 7.43
N TRP A 451 -6.10 -6.89 6.26
CA TRP A 451 -5.04 -5.91 6.01
C TRP A 451 -5.19 -4.66 6.89
N ALA A 452 -6.41 -4.13 7.00
CA ALA A 452 -6.67 -2.95 7.83
C ALA A 452 -6.37 -3.25 9.32
N VAL A 453 -6.86 -4.38 9.84
CA VAL A 453 -6.72 -4.72 11.28
C VAL A 453 -5.31 -5.20 11.63
N VAL A 454 -4.76 -6.16 10.89
CA VAL A 454 -3.54 -6.87 11.26
C VAL A 454 -2.27 -6.17 10.75
N ASP A 455 -2.32 -5.59 9.55
CA ASP A 455 -1.12 -5.09 8.88
C ASP A 455 -0.94 -3.57 9.00
N LYS A 456 -2.01 -2.81 9.26
CA LYS A 456 -1.98 -1.33 9.25
C LYS A 456 -2.37 -0.67 10.55
N LEU A 457 -3.48 -1.07 11.13
CA LEU A 457 -4.03 -0.43 12.33
C LEU A 457 -3.83 -1.29 13.58
N LYS A 458 -2.96 -2.28 13.50
CA LYS A 458 -2.65 -3.18 14.62
C LYS A 458 -2.25 -2.40 15.87
N ASP A 459 -1.43 -1.36 15.71
CA ASP A 459 -0.91 -0.59 16.84
C ASP A 459 -2.02 0.18 17.60
N TYR A 460 -3.13 0.51 16.92
CA TYR A 460 -4.31 1.12 17.55
C TYR A 460 -5.29 0.08 18.11
N LEU A 461 -5.48 -1.03 17.40
CA LEU A 461 -6.57 -1.97 17.64
C LEU A 461 -6.18 -3.12 18.57
N TYR A 462 -4.89 -3.37 18.75
CA TYR A 462 -4.42 -4.47 19.59
C TYR A 462 -4.71 -4.18 21.07
N GLY A 463 -5.49 -5.06 21.71
CA GLY A 463 -5.93 -4.88 23.09
C GLY A 463 -7.14 -3.96 23.29
N ALA A 464 -7.57 -3.23 22.26
CA ALA A 464 -8.76 -2.38 22.29
C ALA A 464 -10.02 -3.13 21.80
N GLU A 465 -11.19 -2.69 22.24
CA GLU A 465 -12.48 -3.14 21.69
C GLU A 465 -12.93 -2.20 20.57
N PHE A 466 -13.38 -2.76 19.45
CA PHE A 466 -13.77 -1.96 18.30
C PHE A 466 -14.88 -2.59 17.45
N VAL A 467 -15.56 -1.73 16.68
CA VAL A 467 -16.62 -2.12 15.76
C VAL A 467 -16.12 -1.94 14.34
N ILE A 468 -16.31 -2.96 13.51
CA ILE A 468 -15.94 -2.90 12.09
C ILE A 468 -17.22 -2.78 11.27
N LYS A 469 -17.26 -1.77 10.38
CA LYS A 469 -18.34 -1.57 9.42
C LYS A 469 -17.87 -1.95 8.02
N THR A 470 -18.63 -2.81 7.36
CA THR A 470 -18.39 -3.28 5.99
C THR A 470 -19.68 -3.26 5.19
N ASP A 471 -19.57 -3.04 3.88
CA ASP A 471 -20.66 -3.11 2.90
C ASP A 471 -20.90 -4.54 2.38
N ASN A 472 -20.17 -5.53 2.91
CA ASN A 472 -20.32 -6.94 2.57
C ASN A 472 -21.02 -7.70 3.71
N ASN A 473 -22.27 -8.11 3.48
CA ASN A 473 -23.06 -8.85 4.47
C ASN A 473 -22.46 -10.25 4.79
N PRO A 474 -22.05 -11.08 3.79
CA PRO A 474 -21.37 -12.37 4.06
C PRO A 474 -20.19 -12.30 5.03
N LEU A 475 -19.46 -11.19 5.04
CA LEU A 475 -18.33 -10.97 5.94
C LEU A 475 -18.72 -11.02 7.42
N THR A 476 -19.95 -10.65 7.77
CA THR A 476 -20.45 -10.69 9.15
C THR A 476 -20.49 -12.10 9.74
N TYR A 477 -20.56 -13.13 8.89
CA TYR A 477 -20.60 -14.53 9.30
C TYR A 477 -19.22 -15.21 9.34
N ILE A 478 -18.13 -14.48 9.04
CA ILE A 478 -16.76 -15.03 9.01
C ILE A 478 -16.29 -15.54 10.38
N LEU A 479 -16.78 -14.93 11.47
CA LEU A 479 -16.45 -15.34 12.83
C LEU A 479 -17.28 -16.55 13.33
N THR A 480 -18.32 -16.97 12.60
CA THR A 480 -19.29 -17.97 13.07
C THR A 480 -19.39 -19.19 12.15
N THR A 481 -20.04 -19.05 10.99
CA THR A 481 -20.50 -20.18 10.16
C THR A 481 -19.91 -20.20 8.74
N ALA A 482 -19.05 -19.24 8.38
CA ALA A 482 -18.49 -19.18 7.03
C ALA A 482 -17.56 -20.37 6.72
N LYS A 483 -17.78 -21.02 5.58
CA LYS A 483 -16.82 -21.98 5.00
C LYS A 483 -15.67 -21.20 4.35
N LEU A 484 -14.48 -21.29 4.92
CA LEU A 484 -13.29 -20.56 4.46
C LEU A 484 -12.32 -21.50 3.73
N ASP A 485 -11.56 -20.94 2.79
CA ASP A 485 -10.42 -21.65 2.20
C ASP A 485 -9.20 -21.62 3.15
N ALA A 486 -8.15 -22.38 2.86
CA ALA A 486 -6.95 -22.43 3.70
C ALA A 486 -6.32 -21.03 3.94
N THR A 487 -6.49 -20.10 3.00
CA THR A 487 -6.03 -18.72 3.16
C THR A 487 -6.94 -17.91 4.10
N GLY A 488 -8.25 -18.05 3.96
CA GLY A 488 -9.23 -17.44 4.86
C GLY A 488 -9.08 -17.92 6.30
N HIS A 489 -8.80 -19.21 6.52
CA HIS A 489 -8.52 -19.73 7.87
C HIS A 489 -7.27 -19.11 8.49
N ARG A 490 -6.19 -18.90 7.73
CA ARG A 490 -4.98 -18.19 8.21
C ARG A 490 -5.29 -16.74 8.57
N TRP A 491 -6.11 -16.05 7.78
CA TRP A 491 -6.51 -14.67 8.07
C TRP A 491 -7.40 -14.57 9.30
N LEU A 492 -8.34 -15.51 9.46
CA LEU A 492 -9.18 -15.61 10.64
C LEU A 492 -8.33 -15.87 11.90
N ALA A 493 -7.36 -16.78 11.84
CA ALA A 493 -6.43 -17.03 12.93
C ALA A 493 -5.65 -15.76 13.32
N ALA A 494 -5.19 -14.96 12.35
CA ALA A 494 -4.53 -13.70 12.63
C ALA A 494 -5.46 -12.65 13.28
N LEU A 495 -6.75 -12.65 12.90
CA LEU A 495 -7.77 -11.77 13.47
C LEU A 495 -8.24 -12.21 14.86
N SER A 496 -8.07 -13.47 15.23
CA SER A 496 -8.49 -14.01 16.54
C SER A 496 -7.79 -13.34 17.74
N GLY A 497 -6.63 -12.72 17.53
CA GLY A 497 -5.93 -11.93 18.55
C GLY A 497 -6.56 -10.58 18.86
N PHE A 498 -7.64 -10.19 18.17
CA PHE A 498 -8.31 -8.90 18.31
C PHE A 498 -9.74 -9.05 18.81
N ARG A 499 -10.23 -8.08 19.59
CA ARG A 499 -11.59 -8.05 20.11
C ARG A 499 -12.44 -7.07 19.29
N PHE A 500 -13.23 -7.60 18.37
CA PHE A 500 -14.08 -6.77 17.52
C PHE A 500 -15.44 -7.37 17.22
N SER A 501 -16.39 -6.52 16.86
CA SER A 501 -17.69 -6.91 16.31
C SER A 501 -17.82 -6.43 14.87
N LEU A 502 -18.41 -7.25 14.00
CA LEU A 502 -18.67 -6.88 12.61
C LEU A 502 -20.13 -6.43 12.46
N LYS A 503 -20.35 -5.26 11.89
CA LYS A 503 -21.68 -4.73 11.56
C LYS A 503 -21.78 -4.44 10.08
N TYR A 504 -22.79 -5.00 9.44
CA TYR A 504 -23.11 -4.66 8.05
C TYR A 504 -23.69 -3.25 7.97
N ARG A 505 -23.21 -2.45 7.02
CA ARG A 505 -23.79 -1.14 6.67
C ARG A 505 -23.96 -1.08 5.15
N PRO A 506 -25.17 -0.81 4.63
CA PRO A 506 -25.38 -0.67 3.19
C PRO A 506 -24.43 0.37 2.57
N GLY A 507 -23.87 0.09 1.39
CA GLY A 507 -22.84 0.93 0.75
C GLY A 507 -23.23 2.41 0.59
N VAL A 508 -24.51 2.70 0.40
CA VAL A 508 -25.07 4.07 0.33
C VAL A 508 -24.79 4.88 1.61
N ASN A 509 -24.74 4.20 2.76
CA ASN A 509 -24.43 4.79 4.05
C ASN A 509 -22.95 4.63 4.43
N ASN A 510 -22.15 3.87 3.68
CA ASN A 510 -20.71 3.67 3.89
C ASN A 510 -19.85 4.54 2.96
N ARG A 511 -20.34 5.75 2.62
CA ARG A 511 -19.73 6.63 1.59
C ARG A 511 -18.27 6.94 1.87
N ASP A 512 -17.86 6.98 3.12
CA ASP A 512 -16.51 7.35 3.53
C ASP A 512 -15.47 6.29 3.17
N ALA A 513 -15.84 4.99 3.17
CA ALA A 513 -14.99 3.90 2.70
C ALA A 513 -15.23 3.58 1.22
N ASP A 514 -16.51 3.64 0.79
CA ASP A 514 -16.96 3.44 -0.61
C ASP A 514 -16.30 4.42 -1.58
N ALA A 515 -16.18 5.70 -1.19
CA ALA A 515 -15.47 6.71 -1.98
C ALA A 515 -13.96 6.43 -2.13
N LEU A 516 -13.37 5.64 -1.22
CA LEU A 516 -11.94 5.32 -1.22
C LEU A 516 -11.65 4.11 -2.11
N SER A 517 -12.61 3.19 -2.24
CA SER A 517 -12.47 2.00 -3.08
C SER A 517 -13.07 2.18 -4.49
N ARG A 518 -14.15 2.95 -4.69
CA ARG A 518 -14.91 3.09 -5.97
C ARG A 518 -14.68 4.43 -6.71
N ARG A 519 -14.86 4.45 -8.04
CA ARG A 519 -14.81 5.70 -8.84
C ARG A 519 -16.21 6.31 -8.75
N PRO A 520 -16.41 7.62 -8.51
CA PRO A 520 -17.70 8.22 -8.82
C PRO A 520 -17.86 8.15 -10.33
N TYR A 521 -18.75 7.29 -10.81
CA TYR A 521 -19.28 7.40 -12.16
C TYR A 521 -20.44 8.38 -12.06
N THR A 522 -20.30 9.55 -12.67
CA THR A 522 -21.40 10.51 -12.81
C THR A 522 -22.43 9.88 -13.74
N THR A 523 -23.47 9.32 -13.15
CA THR A 523 -24.74 9.08 -13.83
C THR A 523 -25.78 9.47 -12.78
N GLU A 524 -26.43 10.60 -13.00
CA GLU A 524 -27.66 10.92 -12.30
C GLU A 524 -28.65 9.78 -12.57
N TRP A 525 -29.07 9.10 -11.51
CA TRP A 525 -30.10 8.08 -11.59
C TRP A 525 -31.43 8.72 -11.19
N THR A 526 -32.34 8.85 -12.15
CA THR A 526 -33.75 9.13 -11.86
C THR A 526 -34.36 7.85 -11.28
N GLN A 527 -34.92 7.91 -10.07
CA GLN A 527 -35.64 6.79 -9.47
C GLN A 527 -36.86 6.42 -10.33
N LEU A 528 -36.91 5.18 -10.80
CA LEU A 528 -38.13 4.60 -11.37
C LEU A 528 -39.16 4.44 -10.24
N THR A 529 -40.37 4.92 -10.49
CA THR A 529 -41.47 4.84 -9.52
C THR A 529 -41.87 3.38 -9.26
N PRO A 530 -42.40 3.06 -8.07
CA PRO A 530 -42.92 1.73 -7.75
C PRO A 530 -43.91 1.20 -8.79
N ASP A 531 -44.70 2.08 -9.40
CA ASP A 531 -45.65 1.74 -10.47
C ASP A 531 -44.93 1.27 -11.75
N GLY A 532 -43.76 1.84 -12.07
CA GLY A 532 -42.92 1.40 -13.17
C GLY A 532 -42.32 0.01 -12.94
N VAL A 533 -41.96 -0.30 -11.69
CA VAL A 533 -41.48 -1.64 -11.29
C VAL A 533 -42.62 -2.66 -11.37
N GLN A 534 -43.83 -2.29 -10.97
CA GLN A 534 -44.99 -3.18 -11.00
C GLN A 534 -45.46 -3.50 -12.43
N ALA A 535 -45.38 -2.53 -13.36
CA ALA A 535 -45.64 -2.76 -14.79
C ALA A 535 -44.59 -3.68 -15.44
N LEU A 536 -43.32 -3.60 -15.02
CA LEU A 536 -42.24 -4.47 -15.49
C LEU A 536 -42.39 -5.92 -15.01
N CYS A 537 -42.82 -6.12 -13.77
CA CYS A 537 -43.03 -7.46 -13.20
C CYS A 537 -44.29 -8.16 -13.75
N GLN A 538 -45.34 -7.43 -14.14
CA GLN A 538 -46.55 -8.01 -14.73
C GLN A 538 -46.34 -8.54 -16.17
N GLY A 539 -45.26 -8.14 -16.85
CA GLY A 539 -44.98 -8.55 -18.23
C GLY A 539 -44.18 -9.85 -18.41
N THR A 540 -43.74 -10.51 -17.33
CA THR A 540 -42.78 -11.64 -17.43
C THR A 540 -43.16 -12.89 -16.63
N GLU A 541 -44.32 -13.45 -16.96
CA GLU A 541 -44.51 -14.91 -16.89
C GLU A 541 -44.90 -15.45 -18.28
N ARG A 542 -43.91 -15.66 -19.14
CA ARG A 542 -44.07 -16.56 -20.29
C ARG A 542 -43.32 -17.85 -20.03
N ARG A 543 -44.04 -18.81 -19.45
CA ARG A 543 -43.63 -20.22 -19.48
C ARG A 543 -43.75 -20.68 -20.93
N VAL A 544 -42.63 -20.83 -21.63
CA VAL A 544 -42.62 -21.42 -22.99
C VAL A 544 -43.06 -22.88 -22.83
N LYS A 545 -44.34 -23.14 -23.06
CA LYS A 545 -44.87 -24.50 -23.22
C LYS A 545 -44.49 -24.99 -24.62
N GLY A 546 -43.70 -26.07 -24.70
CA GLY A 546 -43.79 -27.01 -25.82
C GLY A 546 -42.69 -27.01 -26.89
N GLY A 547 -41.43 -26.72 -26.56
CA GLY A 547 -40.30 -27.04 -27.45
C GLY A 547 -39.45 -28.16 -26.87
N ILE A 548 -39.09 -29.18 -27.67
CA ILE A 548 -38.11 -30.19 -27.27
C ILE A 548 -36.75 -29.48 -27.23
N GLU A 549 -36.14 -29.35 -26.04
CA GLU A 549 -34.93 -28.53 -25.77
C GLU A 549 -33.69 -28.89 -26.63
N ALA A 550 -33.72 -30.02 -27.34
CA ALA A 550 -32.59 -30.53 -28.10
C ALA A 550 -32.45 -29.97 -29.54
N GLU A 551 -33.41 -29.16 -30.03
CA GLU A 551 -33.46 -28.71 -31.43
C GLU A 551 -32.82 -27.32 -31.68
N ALA A 552 -32.41 -26.60 -30.63
CA ALA A 552 -31.75 -25.30 -30.74
C ALA A 552 -30.47 -25.24 -29.88
N ILE A 553 -29.36 -24.76 -30.47
CA ILE A 553 -28.09 -24.60 -29.74
C ILE A 553 -28.12 -23.35 -28.84
N GLY A 554 -29.10 -22.44 -29.04
CA GLY A 554 -29.29 -21.26 -28.21
C GLY A 554 -30.72 -20.73 -28.13
N VAL A 555 -30.87 -19.68 -27.32
CA VAL A 555 -32.12 -18.94 -27.10
C VAL A 555 -32.46 -18.16 -28.38
N MET A 556 -33.69 -18.28 -28.88
CA MET A 556 -34.19 -17.48 -29.99
C MET A 556 -34.00 -15.98 -29.70
N ALA A 557 -33.61 -15.16 -30.69
CA ALA A 557 -33.47 -13.72 -30.50
C ALA A 557 -34.72 -13.05 -29.89
N ALA A 558 -35.91 -13.58 -30.21
CA ALA A 558 -37.20 -13.15 -29.66
C ALA A 558 -37.41 -13.46 -28.16
N ALA A 559 -36.57 -14.31 -27.56
CA ALA A 559 -36.58 -14.64 -26.13
C ALA A 559 -35.52 -13.85 -25.34
N VAL A 560 -34.74 -12.99 -26.01
CA VAL A 560 -33.89 -11.99 -25.36
C VAL A 560 -34.75 -10.73 -25.14
N PRO A 561 -34.96 -10.29 -23.89
CA PRO A 561 -35.72 -9.06 -23.63
C PRO A 561 -35.04 -7.86 -24.30
N GLU A 562 -35.84 -6.98 -24.90
CA GLU A 562 -35.40 -5.86 -25.75
C GLU A 562 -34.39 -4.92 -25.04
N PHE A 563 -34.44 -4.85 -23.70
CA PHE A 563 -33.50 -4.11 -22.87
C PHE A 563 -32.05 -4.65 -22.89
N TYR A 564 -31.84 -5.92 -23.23
CA TYR A 564 -30.51 -6.51 -23.40
C TYR A 564 -29.95 -6.30 -24.83
N CYS A 565 -30.75 -5.74 -25.74
CA CYS A 565 -30.35 -5.40 -27.11
C CYS A 565 -29.79 -3.97 -27.17
N ASN A 566 -28.57 -3.76 -26.68
CA ASN A 566 -27.87 -2.47 -26.87
C ASN A 566 -26.97 -2.53 -28.13
N PRO A 567 -26.85 -1.47 -28.95
CA PRO A 567 -26.39 -1.52 -30.33
C PRO A 567 -24.86 -1.48 -30.43
N THR A 568 -24.17 -2.34 -29.70
CA THR A 568 -22.86 -2.82 -30.14
C THR A 568 -23.16 -3.95 -31.11
N GLN A 569 -22.73 -3.82 -32.36
CA GLN A 569 -22.79 -4.86 -33.39
C GLN A 569 -22.26 -6.20 -32.85
N LEU A 570 -23.11 -6.96 -32.17
CA LEU A 570 -22.96 -8.40 -32.04
C LEU A 570 -23.07 -8.88 -33.48
N ARG A 571 -21.95 -9.39 -34.01
CA ARG A 571 -21.95 -10.03 -35.32
C ARG A 571 -23.10 -11.03 -35.30
N ASP A 572 -23.98 -10.89 -36.28
CA ASP A 572 -25.17 -11.70 -36.49
C ASP A 572 -24.78 -13.11 -36.95
N GLU A 573 -24.00 -13.81 -36.14
CA GLU A 573 -23.78 -15.25 -36.25
C GLU A 573 -24.66 -15.88 -35.15
N SER A 574 -25.96 -15.85 -35.42
CA SER A 574 -26.95 -16.58 -34.64
C SER A 574 -26.53 -18.04 -34.49
N LEU A 575 -26.63 -18.56 -33.26
CA LEU A 575 -26.40 -19.96 -32.93
C LEU A 575 -27.18 -20.85 -33.92
N PRO A 576 -26.61 -21.96 -34.45
CA PRO A 576 -27.27 -22.75 -35.48
C PRO A 576 -28.62 -23.23 -34.95
N THR A 577 -29.70 -22.69 -35.51
CA THR A 577 -31.05 -23.17 -35.25
C THR A 577 -31.38 -24.16 -36.36
N PHE A 578 -31.49 -25.44 -36.02
CA PHE A 578 -31.85 -26.44 -37.01
C PHE A 578 -33.37 -26.52 -37.09
N SER A 579 -33.95 -26.22 -38.25
CA SER A 579 -35.38 -26.45 -38.41
C SER A 579 -35.66 -27.96 -38.32
N ARG A 580 -36.82 -28.34 -37.76
CA ARG A 580 -37.24 -29.75 -37.70
C ARG A 580 -37.28 -30.42 -39.07
N GLN A 581 -37.65 -29.66 -40.10
CA GLN A 581 -37.71 -30.15 -41.49
C GLN A 581 -36.31 -30.47 -42.01
N ASP A 582 -35.33 -29.62 -41.71
CA ASP A 582 -33.93 -29.83 -42.09
C ASP A 582 -33.33 -31.01 -41.31
N LEU A 583 -33.62 -31.13 -40.01
CA LEU A 583 -33.16 -32.27 -39.21
C LEU A 583 -33.70 -33.59 -39.74
N LYS A 584 -34.98 -33.64 -40.11
CA LYS A 584 -35.60 -34.84 -40.71
C LYS A 584 -34.95 -35.19 -42.05
N ALA A 585 -34.74 -34.20 -42.93
CA ALA A 585 -34.09 -34.40 -44.21
C ALA A 585 -32.62 -34.82 -44.06
N ASP A 586 -31.89 -34.23 -43.11
CA ASP A 586 -30.47 -34.52 -42.86
C ASP A 586 -30.27 -35.86 -42.16
N GLN A 587 -31.15 -36.28 -41.25
CA GLN A 587 -31.14 -37.63 -40.67
C GLN A 587 -31.48 -38.71 -41.72
N ALA A 588 -32.40 -38.42 -42.65
CA ALA A 588 -32.72 -39.33 -43.75
C ALA A 588 -31.56 -39.48 -44.77
N ARG A 589 -30.69 -38.47 -44.88
CA ARG A 589 -29.50 -38.49 -45.73
C ARG A 589 -28.27 -39.09 -45.05
N ASP A 590 -28.20 -39.08 -43.71
CA ASP A 590 -27.08 -39.66 -42.98
C ASP A 590 -27.10 -41.20 -43.06
N PRO A 591 -26.04 -41.86 -43.55
CA PRO A 591 -26.07 -43.31 -43.80
C PRO A 591 -26.38 -44.17 -42.57
N LEU A 592 -25.92 -43.75 -41.39
CA LEU A 592 -26.13 -44.47 -40.15
C LEU A 592 -27.51 -44.18 -39.56
N ILE A 593 -27.91 -42.91 -39.54
CA ILE A 593 -29.21 -42.52 -38.98
C ILE A 593 -30.35 -43.01 -39.88
N ALA A 594 -30.19 -42.96 -41.21
CA ALA A 594 -31.17 -43.50 -42.15
C ALA A 594 -31.36 -45.01 -42.00
N LEU A 595 -30.27 -45.77 -41.76
CA LEU A 595 -30.37 -47.20 -41.45
C LEU A 595 -31.08 -47.42 -40.11
N THR A 596 -30.81 -46.57 -39.12
CA THR A 596 -31.48 -46.59 -37.81
C THR A 596 -32.97 -46.29 -37.93
N ILE A 597 -33.35 -45.31 -38.77
CA ILE A 597 -34.75 -45.00 -39.08
C ILE A 597 -35.42 -46.21 -39.75
N LYS A 598 -34.79 -46.83 -40.75
CA LYS A 598 -35.32 -48.06 -41.39
C LYS A 598 -35.52 -49.18 -40.38
N ALA A 599 -34.54 -49.40 -39.50
CA ALA A 599 -34.62 -50.39 -38.44
C ALA A 599 -35.77 -50.10 -37.45
N LEU A 600 -35.89 -48.85 -36.98
CA LEU A 600 -36.94 -48.42 -36.05
C LEU A 600 -38.34 -48.53 -36.66
N THR A 601 -38.49 -48.15 -37.94
CA THR A 601 -39.77 -48.26 -38.65
C THR A 601 -40.18 -49.71 -38.90
N ALA A 602 -39.24 -50.59 -39.22
CA ALA A 602 -39.49 -52.02 -39.38
C ALA A 602 -39.56 -52.79 -38.04
N ASN A 603 -39.25 -52.13 -36.92
CA ASN A 603 -39.06 -52.73 -35.59
C ASN A 603 -38.13 -53.96 -35.59
N GLN A 604 -37.07 -53.92 -36.42
CA GLN A 604 -36.11 -55.00 -36.62
C GLN A 604 -34.69 -54.47 -36.38
N ARG A 605 -34.16 -54.69 -35.18
CA ARG A 605 -32.83 -54.19 -34.80
C ARG A 605 -31.70 -54.92 -35.53
N GLU A 606 -31.94 -56.13 -36.03
CA GLU A 606 -30.97 -56.96 -36.76
C GLU A 606 -30.50 -56.30 -38.07
N ILE A 607 -31.30 -55.37 -38.62
CA ILE A 607 -30.96 -54.54 -39.78
C ILE A 607 -29.65 -53.74 -39.53
N LEU A 608 -29.35 -53.39 -38.27
CA LEU A 608 -28.12 -52.69 -37.88
C LEU A 608 -26.86 -53.57 -37.82
N LEU A 609 -26.99 -54.89 -38.04
CA LEU A 609 -25.88 -55.84 -38.02
C LEU A 609 -25.46 -56.31 -39.42
N THR A 610 -26.24 -56.00 -40.45
CA THR A 610 -26.01 -56.47 -41.83
C THR A 610 -25.36 -55.37 -42.67
N ASN A 611 -24.12 -55.59 -43.11
CA ASN A 611 -23.35 -54.68 -44.00
C ASN A 611 -23.40 -53.19 -43.59
N SER A 612 -23.17 -52.93 -42.30
CA SER A 612 -23.58 -51.67 -41.66
C SER A 612 -22.44 -50.63 -41.53
N PRO A 613 -22.78 -49.32 -41.59
CA PRO A 613 -21.80 -48.23 -41.44
C PRO A 613 -21.15 -48.19 -40.05
N SER A 614 -20.00 -47.52 -39.96
CA SER A 614 -19.25 -47.37 -38.71
C SER A 614 -20.13 -46.80 -37.59
N GLY A 615 -20.12 -47.46 -36.43
CA GLY A 615 -20.97 -47.09 -35.29
C GLY A 615 -22.32 -47.81 -35.19
N ALA A 616 -22.76 -48.54 -36.22
CA ALA A 616 -24.05 -49.28 -36.19
C ALA A 616 -24.15 -50.29 -35.05
N ARG A 617 -23.04 -50.97 -34.69
CA ARG A 617 -22.99 -51.89 -33.55
C ARG A 617 -23.17 -51.19 -32.19
N LEU A 618 -22.79 -49.91 -32.07
CA LEU A 618 -23.03 -49.11 -30.86
C LEU A 618 -24.48 -48.63 -30.79
N VAL A 619 -25.06 -48.26 -31.94
CA VAL A 619 -26.49 -47.96 -32.04
C VAL A 619 -27.34 -49.19 -31.70
N TYR A 620 -26.94 -50.38 -32.16
CA TYR A 620 -27.58 -51.65 -31.79
C TYR A 620 -27.61 -51.88 -30.27
N LYS A 621 -26.53 -51.57 -29.56
CA LYS A 621 -26.47 -51.67 -28.08
C LYS A 621 -27.37 -50.66 -27.37
N GLU A 622 -27.65 -49.53 -28.00
CA GLU A 622 -28.46 -48.45 -27.45
C GLU A 622 -29.91 -48.50 -27.93
N TRP A 623 -30.33 -49.59 -28.60
CA TRP A 623 -31.65 -49.76 -29.21
C TRP A 623 -32.82 -49.39 -28.29
N GLU A 624 -32.82 -49.92 -27.06
CA GLU A 624 -33.85 -49.67 -26.04
C GLU A 624 -33.96 -48.20 -25.61
N ARG A 625 -32.95 -47.39 -25.93
CA ARG A 625 -32.91 -45.95 -25.61
C ARG A 625 -33.27 -45.07 -26.80
N LEU A 626 -33.46 -45.62 -27.99
CA LEU A 626 -33.79 -44.84 -29.18
C LEU A 626 -35.30 -44.65 -29.28
N LYS A 627 -35.72 -43.42 -29.60
CA LYS A 627 -37.12 -43.06 -29.80
C LYS A 627 -37.26 -42.16 -31.01
N MET A 628 -38.29 -42.41 -31.81
CA MET A 628 -38.67 -41.54 -32.91
C MET A 628 -39.76 -40.57 -32.42
N LEU A 629 -39.55 -39.27 -32.62
CA LEU A 629 -40.49 -38.21 -32.27
C LEU A 629 -40.66 -37.30 -33.51
N ASP A 630 -41.89 -37.17 -34.01
CA ASP A 630 -42.25 -36.34 -35.17
C ASP A 630 -41.38 -36.57 -36.43
N GLY A 631 -40.84 -37.78 -36.60
CA GLY A 631 -39.98 -38.16 -37.72
C GLY A 631 -38.49 -37.85 -37.54
N VAL A 632 -38.05 -37.47 -36.33
CA VAL A 632 -36.65 -37.27 -35.94
C VAL A 632 -36.28 -38.28 -34.85
N VAL A 633 -35.07 -38.84 -34.92
CA VAL A 633 -34.56 -39.85 -33.97
C VAL A 633 -33.84 -39.18 -32.81
N TYR A 634 -34.19 -39.59 -31.60
CA TYR A 634 -33.63 -39.17 -30.32
C TYR A 634 -33.12 -40.39 -29.52
N ARG A 635 -32.19 -40.15 -28.59
CA ARG A 635 -31.74 -41.11 -27.58
C ARG A 635 -32.10 -40.60 -26.19
N ARG A 636 -32.62 -41.49 -25.33
CA ARG A 636 -32.83 -41.21 -23.90
C ARG A 636 -31.47 -41.16 -23.17
N GLY A 637 -31.15 -39.99 -22.61
CA GLY A 637 -29.93 -39.72 -21.84
C GLY A 637 -30.05 -40.08 -20.35
N PRO A 638 -28.93 -40.03 -19.59
CA PRO A 638 -28.93 -40.26 -18.15
C PRO A 638 -29.55 -39.05 -17.39
N SER A 639 -30.67 -39.27 -16.68
CA SER A 639 -31.35 -38.23 -15.89
C SER A 639 -30.72 -38.08 -14.50
N ALA A 640 -30.50 -36.84 -14.05
CA ALA A 640 -30.07 -36.52 -12.69
C ALA A 640 -31.21 -36.06 -11.77
N ASN A 641 -32.31 -35.51 -12.32
CA ASN A 641 -33.35 -34.78 -11.59
C ASN A 641 -34.80 -35.20 -11.93
N ALA A 642 -35.04 -36.47 -12.25
CA ALA A 642 -36.37 -37.03 -12.57
C ALA A 642 -37.05 -36.54 -13.88
N GLU A 643 -36.43 -35.62 -14.64
CA GLU A 643 -36.85 -35.27 -16.01
C GLU A 643 -36.05 -36.08 -17.05
N GLU A 644 -36.74 -36.70 -18.03
CA GLU A 644 -36.10 -37.49 -19.09
C GLU A 644 -35.36 -36.58 -20.08
N ILE A 645 -34.02 -36.60 -20.08
CA ILE A 645 -33.20 -35.86 -21.06
C ILE A 645 -33.28 -36.55 -22.42
N GLN A 646 -33.70 -35.82 -23.45
CA GLN A 646 -33.74 -36.29 -24.84
C GLN A 646 -32.52 -35.77 -25.60
N GLN A 647 -31.64 -36.66 -26.03
CA GLN A 647 -30.46 -36.32 -26.84
C GLN A 647 -30.81 -36.45 -28.33
N LEU A 648 -30.64 -35.39 -29.11
CA LEU A 648 -30.84 -35.44 -30.57
C LEU A 648 -29.78 -36.34 -31.20
N PHE A 649 -30.19 -37.32 -32.01
CA PHE A 649 -29.24 -38.10 -32.80
C PHE A 649 -28.71 -37.23 -33.95
N LEU A 650 -27.53 -36.64 -33.76
CA LEU A 650 -27.02 -35.56 -34.61
C LEU A 650 -26.40 -36.09 -35.91
N PRO A 651 -26.88 -35.66 -37.10
CA PRO A 651 -26.27 -35.99 -38.39
C PRO A 651 -24.81 -35.55 -38.48
N THR A 652 -24.00 -36.30 -39.21
CA THR A 652 -22.55 -36.04 -39.35
C THR A 652 -22.25 -34.62 -39.84
N LYS A 653 -23.08 -34.08 -40.75
CA LYS A 653 -23.00 -32.72 -41.30
C LYS A 653 -23.01 -31.61 -40.25
N HIS A 654 -23.67 -31.81 -39.10
CA HIS A 654 -23.88 -30.76 -38.09
C HIS A 654 -22.89 -30.83 -36.92
N ARG A 655 -22.09 -31.88 -36.82
CA ARG A 655 -21.17 -32.11 -35.69
C ARG A 655 -20.13 -31.01 -35.55
N GLU A 656 -19.49 -30.60 -36.65
CA GLU A 656 -18.47 -29.55 -36.62
C GLU A 656 -19.04 -28.20 -36.17
N SER A 657 -20.23 -27.83 -36.67
CA SER A 657 -20.90 -26.58 -36.28
C SER A 657 -21.24 -26.55 -34.79
N VAL A 658 -21.73 -27.68 -34.25
CA VAL A 658 -22.01 -27.84 -32.81
C VAL A 658 -20.73 -27.75 -31.98
N LEU A 659 -19.64 -28.39 -32.41
CA LEU A 659 -18.36 -28.33 -31.71
C LEU A 659 -17.74 -26.94 -31.76
N ARG A 660 -17.79 -26.25 -32.90
CA ARG A 660 -17.36 -24.86 -33.03
C ARG A 660 -18.11 -23.95 -32.06
N SER A 661 -19.43 -24.10 -31.99
CA SER A 661 -20.20 -23.29 -31.06
C SER A 661 -19.88 -23.63 -29.59
N LEU A 662 -19.99 -24.90 -29.19
CA LEU A 662 -19.81 -25.32 -27.79
C LEU A 662 -18.36 -25.32 -27.30
N HIS A 663 -17.38 -25.21 -28.18
CA HIS A 663 -15.95 -25.09 -27.84
C HIS A 663 -15.38 -23.71 -28.18
N ASP A 664 -15.42 -23.28 -29.43
CA ASP A 664 -14.72 -22.07 -29.87
C ASP A 664 -15.43 -20.79 -29.42
N GLU A 665 -16.75 -20.74 -29.53
CA GLU A 665 -17.57 -19.59 -29.12
C GLU A 665 -17.85 -19.57 -27.61
N HIS A 666 -17.91 -20.74 -26.98
CA HIS A 666 -18.12 -20.89 -25.52
C HIS A 666 -16.82 -20.83 -24.69
N GLY A 667 -15.71 -20.40 -25.29
CA GLY A 667 -14.49 -20.01 -24.54
C GLY A 667 -13.49 -21.13 -24.27
N HIS A 668 -13.41 -22.15 -25.12
CA HIS A 668 -12.39 -23.22 -25.10
C HIS A 668 -12.31 -23.99 -23.76
N LEU A 669 -13.45 -24.48 -23.27
CA LEU A 669 -13.65 -25.03 -21.91
C LEU A 669 -12.88 -26.34 -21.58
N GLY A 670 -12.05 -26.84 -22.48
CA GLY A 670 -11.35 -28.13 -22.36
C GLY A 670 -12.23 -29.34 -22.69
N ALA A 671 -11.61 -30.45 -23.08
CA ALA A 671 -12.29 -31.61 -23.65
C ALA A 671 -13.41 -32.18 -22.75
N GLU A 672 -13.17 -32.32 -21.45
CA GLU A 672 -14.16 -32.92 -20.53
C GLU A 672 -15.41 -32.06 -20.35
N ARG A 673 -15.25 -30.73 -20.26
CA ARG A 673 -16.39 -29.81 -20.14
C ARG A 673 -17.14 -29.68 -21.45
N THR A 674 -16.43 -29.58 -22.57
CA THR A 674 -17.04 -29.57 -23.91
C THR A 674 -17.83 -30.88 -24.13
N PHE A 675 -17.30 -32.03 -23.73
CA PHE A 675 -18.00 -33.31 -23.81
C PHE A 675 -19.29 -33.32 -22.95
N LYS A 676 -19.25 -32.78 -21.73
CA LYS A 676 -20.44 -32.68 -20.88
C LYS A 676 -21.54 -31.84 -21.54
N LEU A 677 -21.20 -30.68 -22.10
CA LEU A 677 -22.14 -29.80 -22.79
C LEU A 677 -22.77 -30.44 -24.03
N VAL A 678 -21.97 -31.18 -24.81
CA VAL A 678 -22.45 -31.96 -25.96
C VAL A 678 -23.38 -33.07 -25.50
N ARG A 679 -22.98 -33.83 -24.47
CA ARG A 679 -23.75 -34.95 -23.93
C ARG A 679 -25.10 -34.53 -23.38
N ASP A 680 -25.25 -33.31 -22.87
CA ASP A 680 -26.53 -32.87 -22.31
C ASP A 680 -27.60 -32.67 -23.41
N ARG A 681 -27.22 -32.57 -24.70
CA ARG A 681 -28.14 -32.24 -25.81
C ARG A 681 -28.09 -33.17 -27.03
N PHE A 682 -26.93 -33.77 -27.32
CA PHE A 682 -26.71 -34.51 -28.57
C PHE A 682 -26.16 -35.91 -28.31
N TYR A 683 -26.35 -36.77 -29.31
CA TYR A 683 -25.81 -38.12 -29.35
C TYR A 683 -25.31 -38.50 -30.75
N TRP A 684 -24.14 -39.13 -30.81
CA TRP A 684 -23.70 -39.95 -31.93
C TRP A 684 -22.66 -40.99 -31.44
N PRO A 685 -22.44 -42.09 -32.16
CA PRO A 685 -21.45 -43.09 -31.75
C PRO A 685 -20.04 -42.51 -31.64
N CYS A 686 -19.31 -42.89 -30.60
CA CYS A 686 -17.93 -42.45 -30.33
C CYS A 686 -17.76 -40.92 -30.13
N MET A 687 -18.83 -40.18 -29.79
CA MET A 687 -18.77 -38.71 -29.65
C MET A 687 -17.68 -38.19 -28.69
N ARG A 688 -17.31 -38.95 -27.65
CA ARG A 688 -16.24 -38.56 -26.73
C ARG A 688 -14.89 -38.42 -27.44
N ALA A 689 -14.53 -39.42 -28.26
CA ALA A 689 -13.27 -39.40 -28.99
C ALA A 689 -13.23 -38.27 -30.04
N GLU A 690 -14.38 -37.98 -30.67
CA GLU A 690 -14.50 -36.89 -31.65
C GLU A 690 -14.38 -35.51 -30.98
N VAL A 691 -15.01 -35.32 -29.81
CA VAL A 691 -14.87 -34.09 -28.99
C VAL A 691 -13.44 -33.90 -28.50
N GLU A 692 -12.82 -34.95 -27.96
CA GLU A 692 -11.43 -34.91 -27.50
C GLU A 692 -10.48 -34.55 -28.65
N SER A 693 -10.63 -35.22 -29.80
CA SER A 693 -9.85 -34.93 -31.00
C SER A 693 -10.00 -33.46 -31.43
N TYR A 694 -11.23 -32.94 -31.49
CA TYR A 694 -11.50 -31.54 -31.86
C TYR A 694 -10.79 -30.55 -30.92
N CYS A 695 -10.92 -30.75 -29.60
CA CYS A 695 -10.27 -29.90 -28.60
C CYS A 695 -8.73 -30.02 -28.64
N HIS A 696 -8.19 -31.21 -28.94
CA HIS A 696 -6.76 -31.44 -29.05
C HIS A 696 -6.15 -30.85 -30.33
N SER A 697 -6.91 -30.76 -31.42
CA SER A 697 -6.50 -30.09 -32.66
C SER A 697 -6.74 -28.57 -32.68
N CYS A 698 -7.37 -28.02 -31.63
CA CYS A 698 -7.67 -26.59 -31.57
C CYS A 698 -6.40 -25.75 -31.33
N LEU A 699 -6.01 -24.94 -32.33
CA LEU A 699 -4.80 -24.09 -32.29
C LEU A 699 -4.75 -23.15 -31.08
N ARG A 700 -5.90 -22.56 -30.71
CA ARG A 700 -5.99 -21.68 -29.53
C ARG A 700 -5.73 -22.43 -28.23
N CYS A 701 -6.22 -23.67 -28.12
CA CYS A 701 -5.96 -24.52 -26.96
C CYS A 701 -4.49 -24.96 -26.90
N ILE A 702 -3.89 -25.30 -28.05
CA ILE A 702 -2.49 -25.73 -28.15
C ILE A 702 -1.55 -24.57 -27.77
N GLN A 703 -1.79 -23.36 -28.29
CA GLN A 703 -0.94 -22.18 -28.02
C GLN A 703 -0.99 -21.70 -26.56
N ARG A 704 -2.10 -21.92 -25.85
CA ARG A 704 -2.27 -21.49 -24.45
C ARG A 704 -1.80 -22.50 -23.41
N LYS A 705 -1.56 -23.76 -23.79
CA LYS A 705 -0.98 -24.74 -22.86
C LYS A 705 0.49 -24.37 -22.65
N THR A 706 0.80 -23.81 -21.48
CA THR A 706 2.18 -23.59 -21.02
C THR A 706 2.95 -24.90 -21.15
N LEU A 707 4.09 -24.88 -21.85
CA LEU A 707 5.04 -25.99 -21.83
C LEU A 707 5.38 -26.30 -20.37
N PRO A 708 5.45 -27.59 -19.98
CA PRO A 708 5.79 -27.94 -18.61
C PRO A 708 7.19 -27.41 -18.28
N THR A 709 7.24 -26.40 -17.41
CA THR A 709 8.49 -25.91 -16.82
C THR A 709 9.07 -27.03 -15.97
N ARG A 710 10.36 -27.34 -16.14
CA ARG A 710 11.10 -28.25 -15.25
C ARG A 710 10.88 -27.78 -13.81
N THR A 711 10.18 -28.58 -13.02
CA THR A 711 10.09 -28.41 -11.58
C THR A 711 11.50 -28.41 -11.00
N ALA A 712 11.77 -27.48 -10.07
CA ALA A 712 13.03 -27.49 -9.34
C ALA A 712 13.20 -28.87 -8.65
N PRO A 713 14.43 -29.42 -8.61
CA PRO A 713 14.66 -30.72 -7.97
C PRO A 713 14.26 -30.67 -6.50
N MET A 714 13.45 -31.64 -6.07
CA MET A 714 13.08 -31.80 -4.66
C MET A 714 14.35 -32.05 -3.85
N SER A 715 14.67 -31.15 -2.93
CA SER A 715 15.77 -31.27 -1.99
C SER A 715 15.22 -31.50 -0.59
N HIS A 716 15.91 -32.30 0.22
CA HIS A 716 15.55 -32.52 1.62
C HIS A 716 15.84 -31.25 2.44
N LEU A 717 14.88 -30.87 3.31
CA LEU A 717 15.09 -29.83 4.31
C LEU A 717 16.14 -30.31 5.32
N GLN A 718 17.21 -29.51 5.53
CA GLN A 718 18.22 -29.78 6.55
C GLN A 718 17.94 -28.92 7.79
N SER A 719 17.99 -29.53 8.97
CA SER A 719 17.85 -28.88 10.29
C SER A 719 19.17 -28.98 11.04
N GLN A 720 19.56 -27.93 11.78
CA GLN A 720 20.83 -27.86 12.51
C GLN A 720 20.69 -27.97 14.03
N GLY A 721 19.48 -28.19 14.56
CA GLY A 721 19.26 -28.36 16.00
C GLY A 721 17.83 -28.74 16.40
N PRO A 722 17.60 -29.03 17.70
CA PRO A 722 16.25 -29.28 18.22
C PRO A 722 15.37 -28.03 18.07
N MET A 723 14.13 -28.19 17.60
CA MET A 723 13.14 -27.11 17.35
C MET A 723 13.54 -26.09 16.27
N ASP A 724 14.57 -26.38 15.48
CA ASP A 724 15.08 -25.50 14.43
C ASP A 724 14.15 -25.48 13.19
N LEU A 725 13.36 -26.54 13.01
CA LEU A 725 12.31 -26.62 12.00
C LEU A 725 11.11 -27.39 12.56
N VAL A 726 9.91 -26.78 12.54
CA VAL A 726 8.64 -27.44 12.86
C VAL A 726 7.74 -27.36 11.63
N CYS A 727 7.58 -28.48 10.92
CA CYS A 727 6.70 -28.61 9.78
C CYS A 727 5.44 -29.39 10.19
N ILE A 728 4.27 -28.85 9.89
CA ILE A 728 2.98 -29.49 10.17
C ILE A 728 2.21 -29.52 8.86
N ASP A 729 1.95 -30.71 8.34
CA ASP A 729 1.08 -30.91 7.20
C ASP A 729 -0.36 -31.11 7.68
N PHE A 730 -1.28 -30.31 7.13
CA PHE A 730 -2.71 -30.46 7.37
C PHE A 730 -3.35 -31.10 6.15
N LEU A 731 -3.76 -32.36 6.30
CA LEU A 731 -4.58 -33.04 5.30
C LEU A 731 -6.05 -32.94 5.72
N CYS A 732 -6.90 -32.36 4.87
CA CYS A 732 -8.34 -32.37 5.07
C CYS A 732 -8.93 -33.48 4.19
N LEU A 733 -9.29 -34.61 4.80
CA LEU A 733 -10.03 -35.66 4.11
C LEU A 733 -11.52 -35.33 4.20
N GLU A 734 -12.24 -35.45 3.08
CA GLU A 734 -13.70 -35.35 3.13
C GLU A 734 -14.27 -36.46 4.03
N PRO A 735 -15.29 -36.17 4.85
CA PRO A 735 -15.94 -37.20 5.65
C PRO A 735 -16.51 -38.27 4.72
N ASP A 736 -16.41 -39.52 5.14
CA ASP A 736 -17.08 -40.59 4.42
C ASP A 736 -18.61 -40.48 4.55
N ALA A 737 -19.34 -41.34 3.84
CA ALA A 737 -20.80 -41.35 3.85
C ALA A 737 -21.44 -41.57 5.23
N SER A 738 -20.64 -41.88 6.27
CA SER A 738 -21.09 -42.05 7.66
C SER A 738 -20.83 -40.83 8.55
N GLY A 739 -20.17 -39.78 8.04
CA GLY A 739 -20.00 -38.51 8.73
C GLY A 739 -18.92 -38.48 9.82
N GLN A 740 -18.07 -39.51 9.93
CA GLN A 740 -16.92 -39.49 10.84
C GLN A 740 -15.65 -38.99 10.13
N GLY A 741 -15.11 -37.86 10.59
CA GLY A 741 -13.82 -37.34 10.14
C GLY A 741 -12.68 -38.04 10.89
N ASN A 742 -11.93 -38.90 10.21
CA ASN A 742 -10.75 -39.54 10.80
C ASN A 742 -9.57 -38.55 10.82
N ILE A 743 -9.17 -38.09 12.01
CA ILE A 743 -7.86 -37.46 12.23
C ILE A 743 -6.85 -38.60 12.40
N SER A 744 -6.08 -38.93 11.36
CA SER A 744 -4.90 -39.80 11.51
C SER A 744 -3.65 -38.94 11.66
N ASN A 745 -3.04 -38.93 12.85
CA ASN A 745 -1.63 -38.56 12.99
C ASN A 745 -0.79 -39.62 12.26
N SER A 746 -0.19 -39.27 11.14
CA SER A 746 0.78 -40.12 10.47
C SER A 746 2.20 -39.69 10.82
N ASP A 747 2.72 -40.23 11.93
CA ASP A 747 4.14 -40.60 11.95
C ASP A 747 4.28 -41.83 11.05
N ARG A 748 4.94 -41.68 9.90
CA ARG A 748 5.39 -42.81 9.09
C ARG A 748 6.91 -42.80 9.05
N SER A 749 7.52 -43.37 10.08
CA SER A 749 8.73 -44.15 9.93
C SER A 749 8.34 -45.52 9.35
N PHE A 750 8.78 -45.80 8.13
CA PHE A 750 8.90 -47.18 7.66
C PHE A 750 9.95 -47.85 8.54
N HIS A 751 9.58 -48.86 9.32
CA HIS A 751 10.22 -50.18 9.29
C HIS A 751 9.37 -51.21 10.05
N SER A 752 9.19 -52.34 9.38
CA SER A 752 8.54 -53.56 9.83
C SER A 752 9.06 -54.07 11.19
N LEU A 753 8.15 -54.47 12.08
CA LEU A 753 8.11 -55.78 12.77
C LEU A 753 6.89 -55.84 13.72
N ARG A 754 6.38 -57.05 13.94
CA ARG A 754 5.11 -57.40 14.59
C ARG A 754 5.01 -57.01 16.09
N PRO A 755 3.78 -56.96 16.66
CA PRO A 755 3.49 -56.41 17.98
C PRO A 755 3.54 -57.47 19.09
N SER A 756 4.33 -57.22 20.13
CA SER A 756 4.19 -57.85 21.45
C SER A 756 5.08 -57.10 22.44
N PHE A 757 4.57 -56.85 23.65
CA PHE A 757 5.20 -56.09 24.75
C PHE A 757 5.16 -54.57 24.50
N PHE A 758 4.36 -53.73 25.18
CA PHE A 758 4.32 -53.54 26.63
C PHE A 758 2.98 -52.90 27.04
N HIS A 759 2.30 -53.55 27.98
CA HIS A 759 1.36 -52.92 28.90
C HIS A 759 2.02 -53.02 30.28
N LYS A 760 1.87 -51.99 31.13
CA LYS A 760 2.55 -51.72 32.43
C LYS A 760 3.88 -50.98 32.19
N GLU A 761 4.09 -49.75 32.64
CA GLU A 761 3.97 -49.28 34.02
C GLU A 761 4.03 -47.74 34.03
N ILE A 762 2.96 -47.11 34.52
CA ILE A 762 2.94 -45.74 35.03
C ILE A 762 3.46 -45.86 36.47
N ASN A 763 4.63 -45.26 36.77
CA ASN A 763 5.05 -44.69 38.07
C ASN A 763 6.57 -44.79 38.29
N ALA A 764 7.32 -43.84 37.75
CA ALA A 764 8.58 -43.28 38.29
C ALA A 764 9.01 -42.23 37.25
N LEU A 765 9.19 -40.95 37.58
CA LEU A 765 10.39 -40.46 38.22
C LEU A 765 10.17 -39.02 38.69
N ARG A 766 10.53 -38.76 39.95
CA ARG A 766 10.84 -37.44 40.50
C ARG A 766 12.10 -36.85 39.81
N PRO A 767 12.32 -35.52 39.94
CA PRO A 767 13.32 -34.79 39.15
C PRO A 767 14.75 -35.09 39.60
N TRP A 768 15.76 -34.48 38.96
CA TRP A 768 17.09 -34.03 39.44
C TRP A 768 18.04 -33.89 38.22
N PRO A 769 19.17 -33.14 38.28
CA PRO A 769 19.34 -31.75 38.72
C PRO A 769 20.11 -30.90 37.68
N ARG A 770 20.31 -29.62 38.01
CA ARG A 770 21.15 -28.65 37.29
C ARG A 770 22.59 -29.11 37.07
N CYS A 771 23.12 -28.81 35.88
CA CYS A 771 24.49 -28.33 35.65
C CYS A 771 24.41 -27.15 34.69
#